data_AF-A0A1G2EPQ8-F1
#
_entry.id   AF-A0A1G2EPQ8-F1
#
_cell.length_a   1.000
_cell.length_b   1.000
_cell.length_c   1.000
_cell.angle_alpha   90.00
_cell.angle_beta   90.00
_cell.angle_gamma   90.00
#
_symmetry.space_group_name_H-M   'P 1'
#
loop_
_entity.id
_entity.type
_entity.pdbx_description
1 polymer ?
#
loop_
_entity_poly.entity_id
_entity_poly.type
_entity_poly.pdbx_seq_one_letter_code
_entity_poly.pdbx_strand_id
1 'polypeptide(L)'
;MLAVILLFVCFFIPFCISAQDLEVDYPNIGGTAPKTVQYGLPGYVKYVFTFAIGTIGIVALSVIIWGGFLYLTSSGNAEKMKEGREKITAAFLGIVILASSYIILATINPQLVLFDIPDLPDLPVHEVKIPPEIKPEDATYISSELPLAQSINEGLWDKEKMAALEKTIIDFENFINSRVNVNDSDLENPLIRGVADLHKYLSTLTHQCRAENLTAYCASPESGCMPIGCQGDPCQTDQDLEVEPDSPRGKINITLAINEDKKANLNKFKEAIENKIKILREDLRKFQEIEGEIVNCHNQNKELILIADYLKEKQGLQEQGIEIKQISSPYASRGNSLTFYCSAGGTVYDSSFSIDLDEGNISSLFGEVSSNIGCPVRYNTGEVFDKLREYAVEEIFRLNHVSALIESLVHKMQEMQNLVSQCNDKNSRVKCGCQENFCLGCCSPIPCGGCVPFCMSKCIQCSQSCSGEACPTAQINEKAEEINEIEFKILKEIVKIKKIFADVPSRLIELNNLSQQISSCKANDDWDVFSCRSIMDMVFVKTYDGTGRLITKCHPKDLYCCTNPDYSGTSNDSAIYILPADEFKPLPTENNCPAGWDCTEEVRDYNQYKDASEPLQQLLSCMRLQLNQVQIKENLDYKLGIIAAISDINIYKNKCDWDAGPIDSGDCSYSFEVEKGKTRISAHYGGAGCSFNRQSYAVKLNMAGDQSQYIDEIITAAKKCNPAAYILDKTPYLHIDVGDISQCKTAE
;
A
#
# COMPACT_ATOMS: atom_id res chain seq x y z
N MET A 1 4.61 -13.37 -82.06
CA MET A 1 4.49 -13.70 -80.61
C MET A 1 5.29 -14.95 -80.25
N LEU A 2 5.08 -16.10 -80.91
CA LEU A 2 5.85 -17.32 -80.66
C LEU A 2 7.37 -17.16 -80.83
N ALA A 3 7.85 -16.45 -81.86
CA ALA A 3 9.29 -16.23 -82.07
C ALA A 3 9.93 -15.33 -81.01
N VAL A 4 9.19 -14.36 -80.47
CA VAL A 4 9.66 -13.47 -79.40
C VAL A 4 9.69 -14.23 -78.08
N ILE A 5 8.70 -15.10 -77.83
CA ILE A 5 8.68 -16.00 -76.67
C ILE A 5 9.83 -17.01 -76.76
N LEU A 6 10.14 -17.57 -77.93
CA LEU A 6 11.27 -18.50 -78.13
C LEU A 6 12.63 -17.81 -77.94
N LEU A 7 12.78 -16.56 -78.40
CA LEU A 7 14.01 -15.78 -78.20
C LEU A 7 14.20 -15.38 -76.73
N PHE A 8 13.10 -15.07 -76.03
CA PHE A 8 13.10 -14.82 -74.59
C PHE A 8 13.43 -16.11 -73.82
N VAL A 9 12.83 -17.25 -74.17
CA VAL A 9 13.11 -18.55 -73.55
C VAL A 9 14.57 -18.99 -73.78
N CYS A 10 15.13 -18.82 -74.98
CA CYS A 10 16.54 -19.11 -75.26
C CYS A 10 17.52 -18.17 -74.51
N PHE A 11 17.12 -16.94 -74.18
CA PHE A 11 17.93 -16.02 -73.38
C PHE A 11 17.88 -16.32 -71.88
N PHE A 12 16.81 -16.96 -71.40
CA PHE A 12 16.64 -17.34 -69.98
C PHE A 12 17.01 -18.78 -69.65
N ILE A 13 17.16 -19.68 -70.63
CA ILE A 13 17.65 -21.06 -70.39
C ILE A 13 19.04 -21.12 -69.69
N PRO A 14 20.01 -20.21 -69.92
CA PRO A 14 21.26 -20.20 -69.17
C PRO A 14 21.09 -19.93 -67.66
N PHE A 15 19.98 -19.33 -67.23
CA PHE A 15 19.71 -19.05 -65.80
C PHE A 15 19.29 -20.29 -65.01
N CYS A 16 18.88 -21.39 -65.66
CA CYS A 16 18.44 -22.60 -64.96
C CYS A 16 19.52 -23.67 -64.81
N ILE A 17 20.74 -23.45 -65.31
CA ILE A 17 21.82 -24.44 -65.26
C ILE A 17 23.12 -23.74 -64.90
N SER A 18 23.37 -23.52 -63.60
CA SER A 18 24.70 -23.52 -62.96
C SER A 18 24.56 -23.32 -61.45
N ALA A 19 24.96 -24.33 -60.68
CA ALA A 19 25.41 -24.16 -59.30
C ALA A 19 26.83 -23.61 -59.37
N GLN A 20 27.01 -22.32 -59.09
CA GLN A 20 28.29 -21.67 -58.88
C GLN A 20 28.18 -20.75 -57.66
N ASP A 21 29.31 -20.53 -57.00
CA ASP A 21 29.48 -19.78 -55.75
C ASP A 21 28.70 -18.46 -55.72
N LEU A 22 28.29 -17.99 -54.52
CA LEU A 22 27.45 -16.79 -54.32
C LEU A 22 28.07 -15.46 -54.82
N GLU A 23 29.26 -15.50 -55.45
CA GLU A 23 29.88 -14.36 -56.11
C GLU A 23 29.53 -14.37 -57.61
N VAL A 24 28.45 -13.69 -57.96
CA VAL A 24 28.10 -13.40 -59.35
C VAL A 24 29.11 -12.40 -59.92
N ASP A 25 29.87 -12.78 -60.94
CA ASP A 25 30.77 -11.84 -61.65
C ASP A 25 29.93 -10.95 -62.59
N TYR A 26 29.81 -9.68 -62.24
CA TYR A 26 29.00 -8.72 -62.97
C TYR A 26 29.78 -8.08 -64.14
N PRO A 27 29.25 -8.05 -65.37
CA PRO A 27 29.91 -7.38 -66.48
C PRO A 27 30.08 -5.88 -66.19
N ASN A 28 31.17 -5.28 -66.67
CA ASN A 28 31.39 -3.85 -66.53
C ASN A 28 30.45 -3.07 -67.47
N ILE A 29 29.51 -2.32 -66.88
CA ILE A 29 28.53 -1.53 -67.62
C ILE A 29 28.61 -0.09 -67.09
N GLY A 30 28.93 0.85 -67.98
CA GLY A 30 29.10 2.25 -67.62
C GLY A 30 30.26 2.54 -66.67
N GLY A 31 31.29 1.68 -66.62
CA GLY A 31 32.46 1.85 -65.73
C GLY A 31 32.28 1.26 -64.34
N THR A 32 31.12 0.64 -64.06
CA THR A 32 30.80 0.02 -62.77
C THR A 32 30.66 -1.49 -62.90
N ALA A 33 31.22 -2.24 -61.94
CA ALA A 33 31.05 -3.67 -61.77
C ALA A 33 31.04 -3.96 -60.26
N PRO A 34 29.90 -4.37 -59.66
CA PRO A 34 29.84 -4.80 -58.28
C PRO A 34 30.74 -6.03 -58.09
N LYS A 35 31.70 -5.97 -57.15
CA LYS A 35 32.67 -7.07 -56.95
C LYS A 35 32.59 -7.75 -55.58
N THR A 36 31.96 -7.13 -54.58
CA THR A 36 31.85 -7.66 -53.20
C THR A 36 30.57 -7.17 -52.50
N VAL A 37 30.19 -7.79 -51.37
CA VAL A 37 29.10 -7.33 -50.49
C VAL A 37 29.33 -5.93 -49.88
N GLN A 38 30.52 -5.36 -50.03
CA GLN A 38 30.80 -3.95 -49.68
C GLN A 38 30.36 -2.95 -50.76
N TYR A 39 29.89 -3.42 -51.91
CA TYR A 39 29.22 -2.59 -52.90
C TYR A 39 27.80 -2.29 -52.38
N GLY A 40 27.68 -1.29 -51.49
CA GLY A 40 26.44 -0.98 -50.79
C GLY A 40 25.21 -0.84 -51.71
N LEU A 41 24.01 -0.95 -51.13
CA LEU A 41 22.71 -0.87 -51.82
C LEU A 41 22.64 0.25 -52.89
N PRO A 42 23.14 1.47 -52.66
CA PRO A 42 23.10 2.55 -53.66
C PRO A 42 23.93 2.26 -54.91
N GLY A 43 25.12 1.67 -54.75
CA GLY A 43 26.00 1.28 -55.85
C GLY A 43 25.39 0.15 -56.68
N TYR A 44 24.72 -0.78 -56.01
CA TYR A 44 24.00 -1.87 -56.67
C TYR A 44 22.79 -1.36 -57.49
N VAL A 45 21.97 -0.48 -56.92
CA VAL A 45 20.82 0.12 -57.62
C VAL A 45 21.25 0.93 -58.85
N LYS A 46 22.34 1.69 -58.75
CA LYS A 46 22.91 2.44 -59.88
C LYS A 46 23.33 1.52 -61.03
N TYR A 47 23.94 0.38 -60.73
CA TYR A 47 24.34 -0.61 -61.72
C TYR A 47 23.13 -1.18 -62.47
N VAL A 48 22.10 -1.63 -61.72
CA VAL A 48 20.86 -2.19 -62.31
C VAL A 48 20.15 -1.17 -63.19
N PHE A 49 20.06 0.08 -62.75
CA PHE A 49 19.41 1.15 -63.51
C PHE A 49 20.15 1.45 -64.83
N THR A 50 21.48 1.53 -64.79
CA THR A 50 22.32 1.76 -65.97
C THR A 50 22.20 0.61 -66.97
N PHE A 51 22.15 -0.62 -66.47
CA PHE A 51 21.93 -1.81 -67.28
C PHE A 51 20.55 -1.82 -67.97
N ALA A 52 19.49 -1.47 -67.24
CA ALA A 52 18.14 -1.38 -67.80
C ALA A 52 18.03 -0.33 -68.92
N ILE A 53 18.64 0.85 -68.75
CA ILE A 53 18.65 1.87 -69.80
C ILE A 53 19.40 1.39 -71.05
N GLY A 54 20.57 0.77 -70.87
CA GLY A 54 21.37 0.24 -71.97
C GLY A 54 20.62 -0.82 -72.79
N THR A 55 19.96 -1.76 -72.11
CA THR A 55 19.18 -2.83 -72.75
C THR A 55 17.98 -2.27 -73.52
N ILE A 56 17.25 -1.30 -72.96
CA ILE A 56 16.11 -0.67 -73.64
C ILE A 56 16.58 0.07 -74.91
N GLY A 57 17.73 0.74 -74.88
CA GLY A 57 18.31 1.40 -76.05
C GLY A 57 18.58 0.42 -77.20
N ILE A 58 19.13 -0.76 -76.91
CA ILE A 58 19.38 -1.81 -77.90
C ILE A 58 18.07 -2.34 -78.49
N VAL A 59 17.05 -2.54 -77.66
CA VAL A 59 15.71 -2.97 -78.10
C VAL A 59 15.09 -1.93 -79.03
N ALA A 60 15.13 -0.65 -78.65
CA ALA A 60 14.59 0.44 -79.46
C ALA A 60 15.27 0.51 -80.83
N LEU A 61 16.60 0.41 -80.88
CA LEU A 61 17.36 0.36 -82.12
C LEU A 61 16.95 -0.84 -83.00
N SER A 62 16.80 -2.01 -82.39
CA SER A 62 16.40 -3.23 -83.11
C SER A 62 15.00 -3.10 -83.74
N VAL A 63 14.06 -2.48 -83.04
CA VAL A 63 12.69 -2.23 -83.54
C VAL A 63 12.71 -1.21 -84.69
N ILE A 64 13.54 -0.17 -84.61
CA ILE A 64 13.70 0.82 -85.70
C ILE A 64 14.25 0.14 -86.95
N ILE A 65 15.29 -0.70 -86.82
CA ILE A 65 15.87 -1.45 -87.94
C ILE A 65 14.82 -2.37 -88.55
N TRP A 66 14.07 -3.11 -87.73
CA TRP A 66 13.00 -4.00 -88.21
C TRP A 66 11.87 -3.25 -88.91
N GLY A 67 11.41 -2.14 -88.34
CA GLY A 67 10.39 -1.29 -88.93
C GLY A 67 10.85 -0.66 -90.25
N GLY A 68 12.12 -0.24 -90.33
CA GLY A 68 12.74 0.27 -91.55
C GLY A 68 12.83 -0.80 -92.64
N PHE A 69 13.26 -2.01 -92.29
CA PHE A 69 13.29 -3.14 -93.22
C PHE A 69 11.90 -3.49 -93.74
N LEU A 70 10.90 -3.55 -92.86
CA LEU A 70 9.50 -3.82 -93.23
C LEU A 70 8.97 -2.73 -94.17
N TYR A 71 9.28 -1.46 -93.91
CA TYR A 71 8.89 -0.34 -94.75
C TYR A 71 9.52 -0.42 -96.16
N LEU A 72 10.83 -0.70 -96.25
CA LEU A 72 11.56 -0.76 -97.53
C LEU A 72 11.17 -1.98 -98.37
N THR A 73 10.87 -3.12 -97.74
CA THR A 73 10.54 -4.39 -98.44
C THR A 73 9.05 -4.56 -98.77
N SER A 74 8.22 -3.54 -98.50
CA SER A 74 6.76 -3.64 -98.64
C SER A 74 6.23 -3.74 -100.08
N SER A 75 7.04 -3.49 -101.13
CA SER A 75 6.65 -3.64 -102.56
C SER A 75 5.27 -3.03 -102.92
N GLY A 76 4.91 -1.90 -102.31
CA GLY A 76 3.64 -1.21 -102.56
C GLY A 76 2.43 -1.71 -101.77
N ASN A 77 2.58 -2.69 -100.86
CA ASN A 77 1.52 -3.08 -99.93
C ASN A 77 1.34 -2.00 -98.84
N ALA A 78 0.24 -1.25 -98.93
CA ALA A 78 -0.06 -0.14 -98.02
C ALA A 78 -0.16 -0.55 -96.55
N GLU A 79 -0.60 -1.77 -96.25
CA GLU A 79 -0.74 -2.28 -94.88
C GLU A 79 0.62 -2.51 -94.23
N LYS A 80 1.57 -3.12 -94.94
CA LYS A 80 2.95 -3.34 -94.45
C LYS A 80 3.75 -2.03 -94.34
N MET A 81 3.52 -1.09 -95.25
CA MET A 81 4.13 0.25 -95.15
C MET A 81 3.61 1.01 -93.92
N LYS A 82 2.31 0.89 -93.63
CA LYS A 82 1.70 1.46 -92.43
C LYS A 82 2.28 0.81 -91.17
N GLU A 83 2.36 -0.52 -91.12
CA GLU A 83 2.94 -1.26 -89.99
C GLU A 83 4.41 -0.88 -89.73
N GLY A 84 5.24 -0.80 -90.78
CA GLY A 84 6.64 -0.40 -90.65
C GLY A 84 6.79 1.01 -90.08
N ARG A 85 5.95 1.95 -90.55
CA ARG A 85 5.92 3.32 -90.03
C ARG A 85 5.46 3.36 -88.57
N GLU A 86 4.41 2.63 -88.22
CA GLU A 86 3.89 2.55 -86.85
C GLU A 86 4.95 2.03 -85.88
N LYS A 87 5.69 0.97 -86.25
CA LYS A 87 6.78 0.43 -85.43
C LYS A 87 7.92 1.43 -85.22
N ILE A 88 8.32 2.16 -86.27
CA ILE A 88 9.33 3.21 -86.15
C ILE A 88 8.82 4.33 -85.23
N THR A 89 7.58 4.80 -85.44
CA THR A 89 7.01 5.87 -84.61
C THR A 89 6.82 5.45 -83.15
N ALA A 90 6.46 4.20 -82.89
CA ALA A 90 6.33 3.66 -81.54
C ALA A 90 7.69 3.55 -80.84
N ALA A 91 8.73 3.13 -81.54
CA ALA A 91 10.09 3.10 -81.00
C ALA A 91 10.60 4.50 -80.67
N PHE A 92 10.37 5.48 -81.56
CA PHE A 92 10.70 6.89 -81.29
C PHE A 92 9.92 7.45 -80.10
N LEU A 93 8.62 7.17 -80.00
CA LEU A 93 7.80 7.60 -78.87
C LEU A 93 8.31 7.01 -77.55
N GLY A 94 8.71 5.72 -77.55
CA GLY A 94 9.32 5.08 -76.39
C GLY A 94 10.63 5.75 -75.95
N ILE A 95 11.53 6.07 -76.89
CA ILE A 95 12.76 6.80 -76.60
C ILE A 95 12.45 8.19 -76.02
N VAL A 96 11.47 8.90 -76.59
CA VAL A 96 11.06 10.22 -76.10
C VAL A 96 10.51 10.15 -74.68
N ILE A 97 9.70 9.15 -74.35
CA ILE A 97 9.17 8.95 -72.99
C ILE A 97 10.32 8.69 -72.00
N LEU A 98 11.27 7.83 -72.35
CA LEU A 98 12.43 7.54 -71.49
C LEU A 98 13.31 8.76 -71.25
N ALA A 99 13.61 9.51 -72.32
CA ALA A 99 14.38 10.75 -72.24
C ALA A 99 13.63 11.79 -71.39
N SER A 100 12.32 11.90 -71.55
CA SER A 100 11.48 12.81 -70.75
C SER A 100 11.48 12.41 -69.28
N SER A 101 11.37 11.11 -68.97
CA SER A 101 11.44 10.60 -67.60
C SER A 101 12.78 10.92 -66.95
N TYR A 102 13.89 10.72 -67.67
CA TYR A 102 15.23 11.08 -67.19
C TYR A 102 15.32 12.58 -66.88
N ILE A 103 14.85 13.44 -67.80
CA ILE A 103 14.88 14.89 -67.63
C ILE A 103 14.03 15.32 -66.43
N ILE A 104 12.82 14.79 -66.27
CA ILE A 104 11.94 15.10 -65.13
C ILE A 104 12.61 14.74 -63.81
N LEU A 105 13.12 13.50 -63.69
CA LEU A 105 13.79 13.04 -62.47
C LEU A 105 15.04 13.88 -62.16
N ALA A 106 15.87 14.14 -63.16
CA ALA A 106 17.07 14.96 -63.02
C ALA A 106 16.77 16.43 -62.67
N THR A 107 15.62 16.96 -63.11
CA THR A 107 15.19 18.34 -62.81
C THR A 107 14.62 18.47 -61.40
N ILE A 108 13.86 17.48 -60.92
CA ILE A 108 13.30 17.49 -59.56
C ILE A 108 14.41 17.33 -58.53
N ASN A 109 15.25 16.31 -58.69
CA ASN A 109 16.42 16.11 -57.87
C ASN A 109 17.45 15.27 -58.65
N PRO A 110 18.61 15.86 -59.03
CA PRO A 110 19.65 15.12 -59.75
C PRO A 110 20.15 13.89 -58.99
N GLN A 111 20.02 13.85 -57.65
CA GLN A 111 20.40 12.70 -56.82
C GLN A 111 19.53 11.45 -57.04
N LEU A 112 18.34 11.59 -57.66
CA LEU A 112 17.47 10.46 -58.01
C LEU A 112 17.96 9.71 -59.25
N VAL A 113 18.89 10.29 -59.99
CA VAL A 113 19.46 9.73 -61.22
C VAL A 113 20.98 9.53 -61.08
N LEU A 114 21.63 10.43 -60.33
CA LEU A 114 23.03 10.39 -59.95
C LEU A 114 23.09 10.06 -58.46
N PHE A 115 23.03 8.77 -58.13
CA PHE A 115 23.21 8.29 -56.75
C PHE A 115 24.65 8.57 -56.31
N ASP A 116 24.88 9.76 -55.78
CA ASP A 116 26.13 10.24 -55.20
C ASP A 116 25.85 10.48 -53.71
N ILE A 117 25.96 9.40 -52.93
CA ILE A 117 25.83 9.48 -51.48
C ILE A 117 27.26 9.74 -50.98
N PRO A 118 27.50 10.85 -50.26
CA PRO A 118 28.80 11.09 -49.68
C PRO A 118 29.20 9.89 -48.83
N ASP A 119 30.44 9.41 -48.98
CA ASP A 119 31.02 8.51 -47.99
C ASP A 119 30.81 9.17 -46.63
N LEU A 120 30.24 8.41 -45.69
CA LEU A 120 30.06 8.91 -44.32
C LEU A 120 31.43 9.42 -43.85
N PRO A 121 31.51 10.61 -43.24
CA PRO A 121 32.77 11.06 -42.66
C PRO A 121 33.27 9.94 -41.76
N ASP A 122 34.54 9.53 -41.91
CA ASP A 122 35.19 8.64 -40.97
C ASP A 122 34.98 9.25 -39.58
N LEU A 123 34.00 8.71 -38.85
CA LEU A 123 33.81 9.10 -37.48
C LEU A 123 35.15 8.81 -36.82
N PRO A 124 35.73 9.74 -36.05
CA PRO A 124 36.92 9.42 -35.30
C PRO A 124 36.61 8.14 -34.53
N VAL A 125 37.32 7.08 -34.85
CA VAL A 125 37.31 5.87 -34.04
C VAL A 125 37.87 6.35 -32.71
N HIS A 126 36.98 6.73 -31.80
CA HIS A 126 37.34 6.75 -30.41
C HIS A 126 37.80 5.33 -30.14
N GLU A 127 39.11 5.16 -29.93
CA GLU A 127 39.64 3.96 -29.30
C GLU A 127 38.76 3.75 -28.07
N VAL A 128 37.84 2.79 -28.17
CA VAL A 128 37.17 2.27 -27.00
C VAL A 128 38.31 1.68 -26.21
N LYS A 129 38.75 2.39 -25.16
CA LYS A 129 39.63 1.80 -24.16
C LYS A 129 38.82 0.65 -23.59
N ILE A 130 39.08 -0.55 -24.09
CA ILE A 130 38.49 -1.77 -23.56
C ILE A 130 38.88 -1.74 -22.09
N PRO A 131 37.92 -1.65 -21.16
CA PRO A 131 38.27 -1.63 -19.76
C PRO A 131 39.01 -2.93 -19.44
N PRO A 132 40.05 -2.87 -18.58
CA PRO A 132 40.89 -4.03 -18.31
C PRO A 132 40.03 -5.20 -17.86
N GLU A 133 40.29 -6.38 -18.42
CA GLU A 133 39.60 -7.62 -18.07
C GLU A 133 39.72 -7.89 -16.57
N ILE A 134 38.58 -8.13 -15.93
CA ILE A 134 38.50 -8.38 -14.49
C ILE A 134 38.75 -9.87 -14.28
N LYS A 135 39.82 -10.20 -13.56
CA LYS A 135 40.11 -11.58 -13.22
C LYS A 135 39.14 -12.10 -12.15
N PRO A 136 38.85 -13.41 -12.12
CA PRO A 136 37.98 -14.01 -11.10
C PRO A 136 38.39 -13.68 -9.66
N GLU A 137 39.69 -13.66 -9.35
CA GLU A 137 40.21 -13.32 -8.02
C GLU A 137 39.97 -11.86 -7.57
N ASP A 138 39.76 -10.95 -8.52
CA ASP A 138 39.47 -9.53 -8.28
C ASP A 138 37.98 -9.22 -8.45
N ALA A 139 37.17 -10.23 -8.81
CA ALA A 139 35.76 -10.09 -9.05
C ALA A 139 34.96 -10.16 -7.73
N THR A 140 33.84 -9.45 -7.70
CA THR A 140 32.94 -9.36 -6.55
C THR A 140 31.53 -9.69 -6.98
N TYR A 141 30.84 -10.51 -6.18
CA TYR A 141 29.41 -10.74 -6.26
C TYR A 141 28.74 -10.20 -4.99
N ILE A 142 27.79 -9.29 -5.14
CA ILE A 142 27.08 -8.65 -4.03
C ILE A 142 25.64 -9.14 -4.02
N SER A 143 25.18 -9.67 -2.88
CA SER A 143 23.80 -10.10 -2.68
C SER A 143 23.18 -9.49 -1.42
N SER A 144 21.87 -9.29 -1.42
CA SER A 144 21.08 -8.94 -0.25
C SER A 144 20.41 -10.18 0.32
N GLU A 145 20.51 -10.37 1.64
CA GLU A 145 19.81 -11.44 2.36
C GLU A 145 18.44 -10.98 2.84
N LEU A 146 17.39 -11.74 2.53
CA LEU A 146 15.97 -11.39 2.73
C LEU A 146 15.27 -12.50 3.57
N PRO A 147 15.49 -12.54 4.89
CA PRO A 147 15.03 -13.60 5.77
C PRO A 147 13.57 -13.38 6.23
N LEU A 148 12.62 -13.61 5.32
CA LEU A 148 11.22 -13.24 5.52
C LEU A 148 10.53 -14.01 6.66
N ALA A 149 10.88 -15.29 6.87
CA ALA A 149 10.34 -16.05 7.99
C ALA A 149 10.91 -15.60 9.35
N GLN A 150 12.18 -15.19 9.40
CA GLN A 150 12.78 -14.70 10.65
C GLN A 150 12.33 -13.30 11.01
N SER A 151 12.08 -12.43 10.03
CA SER A 151 11.51 -11.11 10.32
C SER A 151 10.12 -11.20 10.97
N ILE A 152 9.38 -12.29 10.73
CA ILE A 152 8.20 -12.68 11.50
C ILE A 152 8.57 -13.25 12.86
N ASN A 153 9.32 -14.36 12.90
CA ASN A 153 9.51 -15.17 14.11
C ASN A 153 10.40 -14.51 15.19
N GLU A 154 11.37 -13.68 14.78
CA GLU A 154 12.33 -13.00 15.66
C GLU A 154 12.08 -11.48 15.69
N GLY A 155 11.18 -10.99 14.82
CA GLY A 155 10.76 -9.60 14.73
C GLY A 155 9.32 -9.43 15.14
N LEU A 156 8.44 -9.35 14.15
CA LEU A 156 7.04 -8.91 14.27
C LEU A 156 6.25 -9.69 15.34
N TRP A 157 6.44 -11.00 15.38
CA TRP A 157 5.74 -11.93 16.25
C TRP A 157 6.71 -12.72 17.14
N ASP A 158 7.79 -12.06 17.58
CA ASP A 158 8.73 -12.64 18.53
C ASP A 158 8.01 -13.13 19.80
N LYS A 159 8.29 -14.39 20.16
CA LYS A 159 7.57 -15.10 21.22
C LYS A 159 7.66 -14.40 22.57
N GLU A 160 8.83 -13.87 22.93
CA GLU A 160 9.05 -13.22 24.23
C GLU A 160 8.38 -11.85 24.27
N LYS A 161 8.54 -11.05 23.20
CA LYS A 161 7.89 -9.75 23.07
C LYS A 161 6.36 -9.87 23.12
N MET A 162 5.80 -10.87 22.42
CA MET A 162 4.35 -11.08 22.36
C MET A 162 3.80 -11.58 23.68
N ALA A 163 4.47 -12.51 24.36
CA ALA A 163 4.07 -12.93 25.71
C ALA A 163 4.10 -11.75 26.70
N ALA A 164 5.07 -10.84 26.58
CA ALA A 164 5.13 -9.66 27.41
C ALA A 164 4.02 -8.62 27.11
N LEU A 165 3.64 -8.46 25.84
CA LEU A 165 2.51 -7.64 25.44
C LEU A 165 1.18 -8.24 25.93
N GLU A 166 0.94 -9.53 25.67
CA GLU A 166 -0.26 -10.24 26.13
C GLU A 166 -0.40 -10.15 27.65
N LYS A 167 0.68 -10.38 28.40
CA LYS A 167 0.70 -10.20 29.86
C LYS A 167 0.33 -8.78 30.28
N THR A 168 0.81 -7.75 29.57
CA THR A 168 0.47 -6.35 29.87
C THR A 168 -1.03 -6.11 29.72
N ILE A 169 -1.65 -6.68 28.67
CA ILE A 169 -3.09 -6.56 28.42
C ILE A 169 -3.92 -7.34 29.45
N ILE A 170 -3.49 -8.55 29.84
CA ILE A 170 -4.14 -9.34 30.88
C ILE A 170 -4.04 -8.64 32.25
N ASP A 171 -2.86 -8.10 32.60
CA ASP A 171 -2.66 -7.37 33.85
C ASP A 171 -3.55 -6.11 33.88
N PHE A 172 -3.68 -5.41 32.75
CA PHE A 172 -4.58 -4.27 32.62
C PHE A 172 -6.05 -4.66 32.75
N GLU A 173 -6.50 -5.72 32.08
CA GLU A 173 -7.86 -6.27 32.20
C GLU A 173 -8.18 -6.65 33.65
N ASN A 174 -7.24 -7.31 34.34
CA ASN A 174 -7.36 -7.70 35.73
C ASN A 174 -7.43 -6.47 36.66
N PHE A 175 -6.64 -5.43 36.36
CA PHE A 175 -6.68 -4.17 37.10
C PHE A 175 -8.03 -3.46 36.94
N ILE A 176 -8.56 -3.35 35.71
CA ILE A 176 -9.89 -2.79 35.47
C ILE A 176 -10.95 -3.62 36.19
N ASN A 177 -10.85 -4.94 36.19
CA ASN A 177 -11.80 -5.81 36.88
C ASN A 177 -11.56 -5.97 38.40
N SER A 178 -10.54 -5.32 38.96
CA SER A 178 -10.17 -5.47 40.36
C SER A 178 -11.26 -4.95 41.30
N ARG A 179 -11.44 -5.66 42.43
CA ARG A 179 -12.34 -5.24 43.50
C ARG A 179 -11.57 -4.40 44.52
N VAL A 180 -12.17 -3.29 44.94
CA VAL A 180 -11.62 -2.44 46.00
C VAL A 180 -12.62 -2.31 47.13
N ASN A 181 -12.13 -2.38 48.35
CA ASN A 181 -12.93 -2.17 49.54
C ASN A 181 -13.03 -0.66 49.83
N VAL A 182 -14.26 -0.13 49.82
CA VAL A 182 -14.52 1.28 50.20
C VAL A 182 -14.72 1.48 51.71
N ASN A 183 -14.63 0.40 52.50
CA ASN A 183 -14.80 0.38 53.95
C ASN A 183 -16.13 1.02 54.42
N ASP A 184 -17.19 0.89 53.63
CA ASP A 184 -18.52 1.36 54.00
C ASP A 184 -19.27 0.27 54.80
N SER A 185 -19.57 0.58 56.06
CA SER A 185 -20.30 -0.29 56.98
C SER A 185 -21.79 -0.44 56.63
N ASP A 186 -22.34 0.48 55.82
CA ASP A 186 -23.74 0.46 55.40
C ASP A 186 -23.99 -0.43 54.17
N LEU A 187 -22.95 -0.88 53.48
CA LEU A 187 -23.06 -1.78 52.33
C LEU A 187 -23.03 -3.25 52.78
N GLU A 188 -23.99 -4.05 52.30
CA GLU A 188 -23.96 -5.52 52.46
C GLU A 188 -22.67 -6.15 51.89
N ASN A 189 -22.11 -5.51 50.85
CA ASN A 189 -20.80 -5.85 50.30
C ASN A 189 -20.03 -4.55 49.97
N PRO A 190 -18.98 -4.21 50.74
CA PRO A 190 -18.20 -2.99 50.51
C PRO A 190 -17.17 -3.13 49.38
N LEU A 191 -17.17 -4.25 48.65
CA LEU A 191 -16.30 -4.48 47.50
C LEU A 191 -16.95 -3.95 46.22
N ILE A 192 -16.35 -2.89 45.68
CA ILE A 192 -16.73 -2.26 44.43
C ILE A 192 -15.82 -2.75 43.30
N ARG A 193 -16.39 -3.05 42.13
CA ARG A 193 -15.65 -3.58 40.98
C ARG A 193 -15.40 -2.48 39.94
N GLY A 194 -14.16 -2.35 39.50
CA GLY A 194 -13.83 -1.44 38.39
C GLY A 194 -13.94 0.05 38.71
N VAL A 195 -13.84 0.85 37.67
CA VAL A 195 -13.79 2.32 37.77
C VAL A 195 -15.21 2.87 37.76
N ALA A 196 -16.08 2.32 36.92
CA ALA A 196 -17.47 2.68 36.75
C ALA A 196 -18.28 2.53 38.05
N ASP A 197 -18.22 1.37 38.71
CA ASP A 197 -18.97 1.16 39.95
C ASP A 197 -18.47 2.08 41.07
N LEU A 198 -17.16 2.40 41.08
CA LEU A 198 -16.59 3.35 42.04
C LEU A 198 -17.18 4.75 41.87
N HIS A 199 -17.35 5.20 40.63
CA HIS A 199 -17.91 6.51 40.31
C HIS A 199 -19.44 6.54 40.49
N LYS A 200 -20.13 5.41 40.26
CA LYS A 200 -21.55 5.26 40.58
C LYS A 200 -21.80 5.31 42.09
N TYR A 201 -20.93 4.67 42.87
CA TYR A 201 -20.97 4.76 44.34
C TYR A 201 -20.66 6.19 44.82
N LEU A 202 -19.64 6.83 44.26
CA LEU A 202 -19.32 8.23 44.55
C LEU A 202 -20.52 9.16 44.25
N SER A 203 -21.19 8.97 43.11
CA SER A 203 -22.43 9.64 42.78
C SER A 203 -23.50 9.40 43.85
N THR A 204 -23.70 8.15 44.27
CA THR A 204 -24.69 7.78 45.31
C THR A 204 -24.42 8.50 46.63
N LEU A 205 -23.16 8.60 47.05
CA LEU A 205 -22.77 9.34 48.25
C LEU A 205 -23.12 10.83 48.14
N THR A 206 -22.95 11.44 46.96
CA THR A 206 -23.27 12.87 46.79
C THR A 206 -24.77 13.19 46.93
N HIS A 207 -25.66 12.23 46.67
CA HIS A 207 -27.11 12.40 46.92
C HIS A 207 -27.47 12.46 48.40
N GLN A 208 -26.57 12.00 49.27
CA GLN A 208 -26.73 12.08 50.74
C GLN A 208 -26.29 13.45 51.28
N CYS A 209 -25.56 14.23 50.49
CA CYS A 209 -25.15 15.58 50.84
C CYS A 209 -26.30 16.57 50.64
N ARG A 210 -26.87 17.03 51.74
CA ARG A 210 -28.11 17.82 51.73
C ARG A 210 -27.88 19.20 52.33
N ALA A 211 -28.49 20.22 51.74
CA ALA A 211 -28.42 21.57 52.27
C ALA A 211 -29.03 21.63 53.68
N GLU A 212 -29.99 20.75 53.99
CA GLU A 212 -30.61 20.63 55.30
C GLU A 212 -29.63 20.22 56.42
N ASN A 213 -28.47 19.64 56.08
CA ASN A 213 -27.44 19.25 57.05
C ASN A 213 -26.58 20.45 57.51
N LEU A 214 -26.67 21.59 56.82
CA LEU A 214 -25.91 22.79 57.14
C LEU A 214 -26.49 23.54 58.34
N THR A 215 -25.62 24.23 59.07
CA THR A 215 -26.05 25.14 60.13
C THR A 215 -26.59 26.43 59.50
N ALA A 216 -27.87 26.70 59.74
CA ALA A 216 -28.54 27.92 59.32
C ALA A 216 -28.21 29.07 60.28
N TYR A 217 -27.87 30.24 59.73
CA TYR A 217 -27.66 31.47 60.49
C TYR A 217 -28.69 32.52 60.08
N CYS A 218 -29.46 32.97 61.07
CA CYS A 218 -30.40 34.08 60.96
C CYS A 218 -30.04 35.15 61.99
N ALA A 219 -30.34 36.41 61.68
CA ALA A 219 -30.18 37.50 62.63
C ALA A 219 -31.07 37.28 63.87
N SER A 220 -30.74 37.96 64.96
CA SER A 220 -31.46 37.79 66.22
C SER A 220 -32.96 38.16 66.12
N PRO A 221 -33.82 37.69 67.05
CA PRO A 221 -35.24 38.06 67.07
C PRO A 221 -35.48 39.58 67.13
N GLU A 222 -34.56 40.35 67.73
CA GLU A 222 -34.58 41.82 67.76
C GLU A 222 -34.45 42.42 66.37
N SER A 223 -33.63 41.80 65.54
CA SER A 223 -33.35 42.23 64.17
C SER A 223 -34.38 41.72 63.15
N GLY A 224 -35.37 40.93 63.58
CA GLY A 224 -36.43 40.41 62.72
C GLY A 224 -36.09 39.12 61.99
N CYS A 225 -35.14 38.31 62.50
CA CYS A 225 -34.77 37.02 61.91
C CYS A 225 -34.32 37.11 60.44
N MET A 226 -33.62 38.16 60.03
CA MET A 226 -33.14 38.32 58.65
C MET A 226 -32.16 37.20 58.25
N PRO A 227 -32.19 36.73 56.99
CA PRO A 227 -31.29 35.69 56.51
C PRO A 227 -29.82 36.16 56.48
N ILE A 228 -28.92 35.38 57.09
CA ILE A 228 -27.47 35.61 57.04
C ILE A 228 -26.82 34.63 56.05
N GLY A 229 -26.97 33.33 56.27
CA GLY A 229 -26.39 32.31 55.40
C GLY A 229 -26.48 30.90 55.97
N CYS A 230 -25.97 29.94 55.21
CA CYS A 230 -25.70 28.57 55.66
C CYS A 230 -24.18 28.42 55.80
N GLN A 231 -23.72 27.70 56.82
CA GLN A 231 -22.31 27.39 57.00
C GLN A 231 -22.14 25.92 57.39
N GLY A 232 -21.08 25.30 56.89
CA GLY A 232 -20.70 23.93 57.23
C GLY A 232 -20.50 23.07 55.99
N ASP A 233 -20.42 21.77 56.22
CA ASP A 233 -20.30 20.77 55.17
C ASP A 233 -21.65 20.05 54.97
N PRO A 234 -22.29 20.13 53.79
CA PRO A 234 -23.59 19.49 53.56
C PRO A 234 -23.51 17.96 53.59
N CYS A 235 -22.31 17.39 53.53
CA CYS A 235 -22.03 15.97 53.59
C CYS A 235 -21.65 15.48 55.00
N GLN A 236 -21.73 16.34 56.04
CA GLN A 236 -21.49 15.96 57.43
C GLN A 236 -22.76 16.04 58.28
N THR A 237 -22.86 15.13 59.25
CA THR A 237 -23.93 15.07 60.23
C THR A 237 -23.59 15.82 61.52
N ASP A 238 -22.31 15.85 61.91
CA ASP A 238 -21.77 16.67 62.99
C ASP A 238 -20.84 17.75 62.42
N GLN A 239 -21.19 19.03 62.64
CA GLN A 239 -20.44 20.17 62.11
C GLN A 239 -19.27 20.59 63.02
N ASP A 240 -19.16 20.00 64.22
CA ASP A 240 -18.08 20.31 65.18
C ASP A 240 -16.85 19.40 65.00
N LEU A 241 -16.96 18.35 64.18
CA LEU A 241 -15.87 17.46 63.81
C LEU A 241 -15.19 17.94 62.51
N GLU A 242 -13.88 17.69 62.36
CA GLU A 242 -13.18 18.00 61.11
C GLU A 242 -13.73 17.17 59.93
N VAL A 243 -13.76 15.84 60.06
CA VAL A 243 -14.48 14.91 59.18
C VAL A 243 -14.91 13.68 59.98
N GLU A 244 -16.21 13.43 60.06
CA GLU A 244 -16.75 12.20 60.65
C GLU A 244 -16.50 10.99 59.71
N PRO A 245 -15.88 9.89 60.17
CA PRO A 245 -15.50 8.76 59.31
C PRO A 245 -16.66 8.09 58.56
N ASP A 246 -17.79 7.88 59.22
CA ASP A 246 -18.98 7.23 58.65
C ASP A 246 -19.93 8.23 57.95
N SER A 247 -19.60 9.52 57.94
CA SER A 247 -20.38 10.51 57.20
C SER A 247 -20.22 10.35 55.68
N PRO A 248 -21.18 10.85 54.87
CA PRO A 248 -21.01 10.94 53.43
C PRO A 248 -19.67 11.59 53.04
N ARG A 249 -19.20 12.62 53.75
CA ARG A 249 -17.90 13.26 53.50
C ARG A 249 -16.73 12.30 53.72
N GLY A 250 -16.74 11.55 54.83
CA GLY A 250 -15.69 10.57 55.14
C GLY A 250 -15.58 9.51 54.05
N LYS A 251 -16.72 8.94 53.65
CA LYS A 251 -16.81 7.94 52.56
C LYS A 251 -16.39 8.49 51.21
N ILE A 252 -16.77 9.74 50.89
CA ILE A 252 -16.33 10.44 49.67
C ILE A 252 -14.80 10.56 49.67
N ASN A 253 -14.19 11.00 50.77
CA ASN A 253 -12.74 11.18 50.86
C ASN A 253 -11.97 9.85 50.65
N ILE A 254 -12.45 8.75 51.24
CA ILE A 254 -11.88 7.40 51.02
C ILE A 254 -12.00 7.00 49.54
N THR A 255 -13.18 7.21 48.95
CA THR A 255 -13.46 6.88 47.55
C THR A 255 -12.58 7.70 46.60
N LEU A 256 -12.38 8.99 46.87
CA LEU A 256 -11.50 9.88 46.09
C LEU A 256 -10.03 9.46 46.20
N ALA A 257 -9.57 8.98 47.37
CA ALA A 257 -8.21 8.47 47.54
C ALA A 257 -7.98 7.18 46.71
N ILE A 258 -8.95 6.26 46.71
CA ILE A 258 -8.95 5.08 45.84
C ILE A 258 -8.94 5.50 44.37
N ASN A 259 -9.71 6.53 44.02
CA ASN A 259 -9.77 7.06 42.67
C ASN A 259 -8.43 7.60 42.17
N GLU A 260 -7.69 8.31 43.02
CA GLU A 260 -6.34 8.80 42.70
C GLU A 260 -5.36 7.66 42.43
N ASP A 261 -5.38 6.60 43.25
CA ASP A 261 -4.53 5.43 43.01
C ASP A 261 -4.90 4.72 41.70
N LYS A 262 -6.20 4.54 41.42
CA LYS A 262 -6.66 3.98 40.14
C LYS A 262 -6.22 4.85 38.95
N LYS A 263 -6.33 6.17 39.04
CA LYS A 263 -5.88 7.12 38.01
C LYS A 263 -4.38 7.01 37.75
N ALA A 264 -3.57 6.92 38.80
CA ALA A 264 -2.13 6.75 38.68
C ALA A 264 -1.76 5.42 38.00
N ASN A 265 -2.46 4.33 38.33
CA ASN A 265 -2.23 3.02 37.71
C ASN A 265 -2.70 2.98 36.25
N LEU A 266 -3.82 3.62 35.91
CA LEU A 266 -4.27 3.80 34.52
C LEU A 266 -3.20 4.47 33.65
N ASN A 267 -2.59 5.56 34.14
CA ASN A 267 -1.49 6.22 33.42
C ASN A 267 -0.27 5.30 33.23
N LYS A 268 0.09 4.49 34.24
CA LYS A 268 1.19 3.51 34.09
C LYS A 268 0.88 2.47 33.02
N PHE A 269 -0.35 1.97 32.96
CA PHE A 269 -0.76 1.02 31.91
C PHE A 269 -0.77 1.67 30.54
N LYS A 270 -1.23 2.93 30.43
CA LYS A 270 -1.15 3.72 29.20
C LYS A 270 0.29 3.77 28.68
N GLU A 271 1.23 4.22 29.51
CA GLU A 271 2.66 4.29 29.16
C GLU A 271 3.24 2.92 28.78
N ALA A 272 2.86 1.86 29.50
CA ALA A 272 3.30 0.51 29.18
C ALA A 272 2.79 0.06 27.80
N ILE A 273 1.51 0.30 27.49
CA ILE A 273 0.90 -0.01 26.19
C ILE A 273 1.57 0.80 25.08
N GLU A 274 1.77 2.11 25.25
CA GLU A 274 2.43 2.98 24.27
C GLU A 274 3.87 2.52 23.94
N ASN A 275 4.61 2.08 24.96
CA ASN A 275 5.93 1.49 24.75
C ASN A 275 5.86 0.20 23.93
N LYS A 276 4.87 -0.67 24.17
CA LYS A 276 4.67 -1.89 23.36
C LYS A 276 4.28 -1.57 21.92
N ILE A 277 3.40 -0.58 21.71
CA ILE A 277 3.03 -0.09 20.37
C ILE A 277 4.28 0.35 19.60
N LYS A 278 5.18 1.09 20.23
CA LYS A 278 6.42 1.57 19.59
C LYS A 278 7.31 0.42 19.13
N ILE A 279 7.46 -0.62 19.95
CA ILE A 279 8.25 -1.81 19.62
C ILE A 279 7.61 -2.56 18.44
N LEU A 280 6.30 -2.84 18.53
CA LEU A 280 5.57 -3.56 17.50
C LEU A 280 5.60 -2.84 16.14
N ARG A 281 5.45 -1.50 16.14
CA ARG A 281 5.59 -0.67 14.93
C ARG A 281 6.96 -0.76 14.30
N GLU A 282 8.01 -0.74 15.12
CA GLU A 282 9.38 -0.81 14.61
C GLU A 282 9.69 -2.17 13.99
N ASP A 283 9.19 -3.26 14.59
CA ASP A 283 9.32 -4.61 14.02
C ASP A 283 8.45 -4.76 12.75
N LEU A 284 7.25 -4.18 12.72
CA LEU A 284 6.41 -4.13 11.51
C LEU A 284 7.10 -3.38 10.36
N ARG A 285 7.74 -2.24 10.65
CA ARG A 285 8.51 -1.46 9.67
C ARG A 285 9.63 -2.29 9.06
N LYS A 286 10.43 -2.97 9.89
CA LYS A 286 11.53 -3.83 9.41
C LYS A 286 11.03 -4.99 8.57
N PHE A 287 9.91 -5.60 8.97
CA PHE A 287 9.25 -6.63 8.17
C PHE A 287 8.84 -6.11 6.79
N GLN A 288 8.17 -4.96 6.73
CA GLN A 288 7.73 -4.32 5.50
C GLN A 288 8.91 -3.89 4.60
N GLU A 289 10.05 -3.50 5.18
CA GLU A 289 11.27 -3.20 4.42
C GLU A 289 11.79 -4.44 3.68
N ILE A 290 11.82 -5.60 4.36
CA ILE A 290 12.21 -6.87 3.72
C ILE A 290 11.19 -7.29 2.64
N GLU A 291 9.89 -7.12 2.88
CA GLU A 291 8.88 -7.36 1.85
C GLU A 291 9.07 -6.45 0.63
N GLY A 292 9.39 -5.17 0.86
CA GLY A 292 9.69 -4.21 -0.20
C GLY A 292 10.93 -4.58 -1.00
N GLU A 293 11.99 -5.06 -0.35
CA GLU A 293 13.22 -5.53 -1.00
C GLU A 293 12.98 -6.78 -1.86
N ILE A 294 12.17 -7.73 -1.39
CA ILE A 294 11.79 -8.92 -2.17
C ILE A 294 11.12 -8.50 -3.47
N VAL A 295 10.16 -7.59 -3.42
CA VAL A 295 9.49 -7.22 -4.66
C VAL A 295 10.34 -6.30 -5.51
N ASN A 296 11.16 -5.41 -4.93
CA ASN A 296 12.17 -4.65 -5.67
C ASN A 296 13.08 -5.55 -6.50
N CYS A 297 13.53 -6.67 -5.91
CA CYS A 297 14.33 -7.66 -6.62
C CYS A 297 13.69 -8.08 -7.95
N HIS A 298 12.42 -8.48 -7.88
CA HIS A 298 11.66 -8.91 -9.05
C HIS A 298 11.49 -7.80 -10.09
N ASN A 299 11.25 -6.56 -9.67
CA ASN A 299 10.99 -5.45 -10.61
C ASN A 299 12.23 -5.04 -11.40
N GLN A 300 13.42 -5.33 -10.89
CA GLN A 300 14.69 -5.09 -11.59
C GLN A 300 15.03 -6.19 -12.60
N ASN A 301 14.07 -7.08 -12.91
CA ASN A 301 14.30 -8.32 -13.66
C ASN A 301 15.44 -9.17 -13.06
N LYS A 302 15.63 -9.08 -11.74
CA LYS A 302 16.58 -9.93 -11.01
C LYS A 302 15.82 -11.12 -10.45
N GLU A 303 16.52 -12.24 -10.39
CA GLU A 303 15.97 -13.46 -9.84
C GLU A 303 15.99 -13.41 -8.31
N LEU A 304 14.87 -13.77 -7.69
CA LEU A 304 14.81 -14.02 -6.26
C LEU A 304 15.33 -15.44 -6.01
N ILE A 305 16.53 -15.53 -5.45
CA ILE A 305 17.26 -16.78 -5.27
C ILE A 305 16.89 -17.39 -3.92
N LEU A 306 16.46 -18.65 -3.90
CA LEU A 306 16.21 -19.35 -2.64
C LEU A 306 17.52 -19.71 -1.96
N ILE A 307 17.50 -19.84 -0.63
CA ILE A 307 18.70 -20.16 0.16
C ILE A 307 19.48 -21.37 -0.36
N ALA A 308 18.82 -22.44 -0.82
CA ALA A 308 19.51 -23.63 -1.33
C ALA A 308 20.31 -23.33 -2.61
N ASP A 309 19.72 -22.57 -3.54
CA ASP A 309 20.36 -22.23 -4.80
C ASP A 309 21.46 -21.20 -4.59
N TYR A 310 21.21 -20.23 -3.70
CA TYR A 310 22.22 -19.28 -3.29
C TYR A 310 23.44 -19.96 -2.69
N LEU A 311 23.26 -20.98 -1.83
CA LEU A 311 24.39 -21.73 -1.27
C LEU A 311 25.18 -22.48 -2.36
N LYS A 312 24.50 -23.03 -3.37
CA LYS A 312 25.12 -23.71 -4.52
C LYS A 312 25.89 -22.72 -5.40
N GLU A 313 25.28 -21.60 -5.75
CA GLU A 313 25.89 -20.50 -6.52
C GLU A 313 27.10 -19.92 -5.77
N LYS A 314 26.94 -19.66 -4.47
CA LYS A 314 28.00 -19.18 -3.58
C LYS A 314 29.20 -20.11 -3.59
N GLN A 315 28.98 -21.43 -3.49
CA GLN A 315 30.06 -22.39 -3.56
C GLN A 315 30.79 -22.33 -4.92
N GLY A 316 30.04 -22.33 -6.03
CA GLY A 316 30.63 -22.26 -7.37
C GLY A 316 31.45 -20.99 -7.62
N LEU A 317 30.96 -19.83 -7.18
CA LEU A 317 31.69 -18.55 -7.27
C LEU A 317 32.95 -18.55 -6.40
N GLN A 318 32.90 -19.14 -5.20
CA GLN A 318 34.07 -19.26 -4.32
C GLN A 318 35.14 -20.19 -4.89
N GLU A 319 34.74 -21.29 -5.55
CA GLU A 319 35.67 -22.20 -6.24
C GLU A 319 36.39 -21.50 -7.40
N GLN A 320 35.76 -20.49 -8.02
CA GLN A 320 36.36 -19.64 -9.05
C GLN A 320 37.20 -18.48 -8.47
N GLY A 321 37.32 -18.35 -7.15
CA GLY A 321 38.10 -17.29 -6.49
C GLY A 321 37.39 -15.94 -6.35
N ILE A 322 36.10 -15.85 -6.66
CA ILE A 322 35.30 -14.62 -6.65
C ILE A 322 34.96 -14.23 -5.20
N GLU A 323 35.17 -12.96 -4.84
CA GLU A 323 34.82 -12.43 -3.52
C GLU A 323 33.30 -12.22 -3.39
N ILE A 324 32.69 -12.81 -2.37
CA ILE A 324 31.23 -12.68 -2.14
C ILE A 324 30.98 -11.71 -1.00
N LYS A 325 30.25 -10.63 -1.28
CA LYS A 325 29.81 -9.64 -0.29
C LYS A 325 28.31 -9.77 -0.08
N GLN A 326 27.90 -9.91 1.17
CA GLN A 326 26.50 -10.03 1.53
C GLN A 326 26.05 -8.80 2.32
N ILE A 327 25.01 -8.14 1.84
CA ILE A 327 24.28 -7.11 2.59
C ILE A 327 23.40 -7.85 3.60
N SER A 328 23.78 -7.74 4.87
CA SER A 328 23.14 -8.44 5.97
C SER A 328 21.80 -7.82 6.34
N SER A 329 20.78 -8.66 6.53
CA SER A 329 19.51 -8.26 7.15
C SER A 329 19.64 -8.04 8.66
N PRO A 330 18.78 -7.22 9.29
CA PRO A 330 18.65 -7.15 10.75
C PRO A 330 18.35 -8.50 11.43
N TYR A 331 17.84 -9.47 10.66
CA TYR A 331 17.56 -10.82 11.13
C TYR A 331 18.53 -11.81 10.49
N ALA A 332 19.00 -12.80 11.25
CA ALA A 332 19.86 -13.84 10.69
C ALA A 332 19.00 -14.94 10.05
N SER A 333 19.32 -15.36 8.82
CA SER A 333 18.56 -16.39 8.08
C SER A 333 18.49 -17.75 8.75
N ARG A 334 19.52 -18.12 9.55
CA ARG A 334 19.64 -19.41 10.27
C ARG A 334 19.31 -20.65 9.42
N GLY A 335 19.52 -20.58 8.10
CA GLY A 335 19.25 -21.72 7.19
C GLY A 335 17.78 -21.98 6.86
N ASN A 336 16.86 -21.05 7.13
CA ASN A 336 15.43 -21.26 6.87
C ASN A 336 15.09 -21.16 5.37
N SER A 337 14.25 -22.08 4.88
CA SER A 337 13.88 -22.19 3.46
C SER A 337 13.02 -21.04 2.92
N LEU A 338 12.50 -20.17 3.78
CA LEU A 338 11.85 -18.91 3.44
C LEU A 338 12.79 -17.70 3.59
N THR A 339 14.10 -17.96 3.55
CA THR A 339 15.12 -16.93 3.32
C THR A 339 15.39 -16.85 1.83
N PHE A 340 15.31 -15.63 1.31
CA PHE A 340 15.61 -15.33 -0.08
C PHE A 340 16.90 -14.51 -0.19
N TYR A 341 17.49 -14.51 -1.36
CA TYR A 341 18.61 -13.66 -1.73
C TYR A 341 18.27 -12.92 -3.02
N CYS A 342 18.76 -11.69 -3.12
CA CYS A 342 18.66 -10.91 -4.34
C CYS A 342 20.04 -10.42 -4.76
N SER A 343 20.36 -10.47 -6.04
CA SER A 343 21.60 -9.87 -6.54
C SER A 343 21.56 -8.33 -6.36
N ALA A 344 22.50 -7.80 -5.60
CA ALA A 344 22.61 -6.36 -5.35
C ALA A 344 23.62 -5.69 -6.30
N GLY A 345 24.50 -6.46 -6.95
CA GLY A 345 25.46 -5.98 -7.93
C GLY A 345 26.81 -6.70 -7.79
N GLY A 346 27.88 -6.02 -8.19
CA GLY A 346 29.24 -6.58 -8.17
C GLY A 346 29.93 -6.50 -9.52
N THR A 347 31.24 -6.69 -9.54
CA THR A 347 32.04 -6.63 -10.76
C THR A 347 31.82 -7.83 -11.69
N VAL A 348 31.17 -8.90 -11.22
CA VAL A 348 30.76 -10.03 -12.09
C VAL A 348 29.67 -9.66 -13.10
N TYR A 349 29.02 -8.52 -12.92
CA TYR A 349 28.04 -7.98 -13.88
C TYR A 349 28.63 -6.93 -14.82
N ASP A 350 29.93 -6.63 -14.71
CA ASP A 350 30.61 -5.68 -15.60
C ASP A 350 30.92 -6.34 -16.95
N SER A 351 30.81 -5.56 -18.03
CA SER A 351 31.16 -5.96 -19.39
C SER A 351 32.59 -6.46 -19.55
N SER A 352 33.49 -6.10 -18.62
CA SER A 352 34.89 -6.52 -18.58
C SER A 352 35.13 -7.84 -17.84
N PHE A 353 34.09 -8.47 -17.30
CA PHE A 353 34.18 -9.78 -16.68
C PHE A 353 33.73 -10.85 -17.69
N SER A 354 34.70 -11.61 -18.21
CA SER A 354 34.46 -12.79 -19.04
C SER A 354 34.83 -14.05 -18.27
N ILE A 355 33.89 -15.00 -18.19
CA ILE A 355 34.21 -16.38 -17.84
C ILE A 355 34.57 -17.07 -19.15
N ASP A 356 35.76 -17.67 -19.26
CA ASP A 356 36.11 -18.61 -20.32
C ASP A 356 35.18 -19.82 -20.21
N LEU A 357 33.99 -19.72 -20.80
CA LEU A 357 33.09 -20.84 -20.97
C LEU A 357 33.64 -21.64 -22.14
N ASP A 358 34.15 -22.85 -21.87
CA ASP A 358 34.50 -23.83 -22.89
C ASP A 358 33.37 -23.89 -23.94
N GLU A 359 33.65 -23.38 -25.15
CA GLU A 359 32.70 -23.26 -26.27
C GLU A 359 32.09 -24.61 -26.71
N GLY A 360 32.56 -25.73 -26.15
CA GLY A 360 32.12 -27.09 -26.45
C GLY A 360 30.73 -27.49 -25.94
N ASN A 361 30.02 -26.65 -25.16
CA ASN A 361 28.73 -27.05 -24.59
C ASN A 361 27.58 -26.04 -24.77
N ILE A 362 27.79 -24.93 -25.47
CA ILE A 362 26.73 -23.91 -25.65
C ILE A 362 25.64 -24.41 -26.60
N SER A 363 25.97 -25.30 -27.54
CA SER A 363 25.01 -25.93 -28.45
C SER A 363 24.18 -27.07 -27.83
N SER A 364 24.48 -27.53 -26.60
CA SER A 364 23.63 -28.48 -25.88
C SER A 364 22.65 -27.81 -24.91
N LEU A 365 22.85 -26.52 -24.60
CA LEU A 365 21.97 -25.70 -23.76
C LEU A 365 20.76 -25.13 -24.51
N PHE A 366 20.87 -24.95 -25.83
CA PHE A 366 19.78 -24.52 -26.72
C PHE A 366 19.25 -25.67 -27.58
N GLY A 367 19.09 -26.85 -26.99
CA GLY A 367 18.12 -27.81 -27.54
C GLY A 367 16.74 -27.14 -27.58
N GLU A 368 15.90 -27.52 -28.54
CA GLU A 368 14.48 -27.13 -28.55
C GLU A 368 13.79 -27.61 -27.26
N VAL A 369 13.86 -26.83 -26.17
CA VAL A 369 13.17 -27.12 -24.92
C VAL A 369 11.74 -26.62 -25.06
N SER A 370 10.90 -27.40 -25.76
CA SER A 370 9.44 -27.21 -25.81
C SER A 370 8.73 -27.99 -24.70
N SER A 371 9.34 -28.11 -23.52
CA SER A 371 8.76 -28.90 -22.45
C SER A 371 7.96 -28.03 -21.49
N ASN A 372 6.74 -28.50 -21.21
CA ASN A 372 5.89 -27.92 -20.19
C ASN A 372 6.43 -28.28 -18.80
N ILE A 373 6.30 -27.37 -17.85
CA ILE A 373 6.69 -27.60 -16.46
C ILE A 373 5.42 -27.86 -15.64
N GLY A 374 5.39 -28.96 -14.88
CA GLY A 374 4.32 -29.25 -13.93
C GLY A 374 4.68 -28.77 -12.54
N CYS A 375 3.85 -27.90 -11.95
CA CYS A 375 3.96 -27.33 -10.61
C CYS A 375 2.81 -27.80 -9.71
N PRO A 376 2.76 -29.08 -9.31
CA PRO A 376 1.60 -29.65 -8.64
C PRO A 376 1.36 -29.15 -7.21
N VAL A 377 2.38 -28.57 -6.56
CA VAL A 377 2.25 -28.06 -5.20
C VAL A 377 2.46 -26.55 -5.22
N ARG A 378 1.44 -25.82 -4.77
CA ARG A 378 1.51 -24.38 -4.47
C ARG A 378 1.66 -24.18 -2.98
N TYR A 379 2.64 -23.36 -2.59
CA TYR A 379 2.83 -22.87 -1.24
C TYR A 379 2.25 -21.46 -1.15
N ASN A 380 1.13 -21.29 -0.43
CA ASN A 380 0.45 -20.00 -0.22
C ASN A 380 1.18 -19.13 0.82
N THR A 381 2.50 -19.01 0.69
CA THR A 381 3.35 -18.23 1.59
C THR A 381 2.93 -16.77 1.62
N GLY A 382 2.46 -16.24 0.50
CA GLY A 382 2.01 -14.86 0.42
C GLY A 382 0.84 -14.52 1.33
N GLU A 383 -0.18 -15.38 1.35
CA GLU A 383 -1.37 -15.19 2.18
C GLU A 383 -1.02 -15.21 3.68
N VAL A 384 -0.13 -16.12 4.08
CA VAL A 384 0.29 -16.25 5.49
C VAL A 384 1.06 -15.01 5.95
N PHE A 385 2.00 -14.52 5.14
CA PHE A 385 2.75 -13.29 5.45
C PHE A 385 1.85 -12.06 5.49
N ASP A 386 0.92 -11.93 4.54
CA ASP A 386 -0.05 -10.85 4.51
C ASP A 386 -0.93 -10.86 5.76
N LYS A 387 -1.45 -12.03 6.17
CA LYS A 387 -2.28 -12.15 7.37
C LYS A 387 -1.53 -11.81 8.65
N LEU A 388 -0.28 -12.25 8.78
CA LEU A 388 0.55 -11.92 9.94
C LEU A 388 0.85 -10.41 10.03
N ARG A 389 1.04 -9.75 8.89
CA ARG A 389 1.18 -8.29 8.81
C ARG A 389 -0.11 -7.57 9.16
N GLU A 390 -1.24 -8.01 8.60
CA GLU A 390 -2.57 -7.46 8.87
C GLU A 390 -2.91 -7.53 10.37
N TYR A 391 -2.66 -8.67 11.02
CA TYR A 391 -2.85 -8.80 12.46
C TYR A 391 -1.99 -7.81 13.25
N ALA A 392 -0.76 -7.52 12.81
CA ALA A 392 0.09 -6.58 13.51
C ALA A 392 -0.42 -5.14 13.34
N VAL A 393 -0.86 -4.77 12.13
CA VAL A 393 -1.52 -3.48 11.88
C VAL A 393 -2.77 -3.35 12.74
N GLU A 394 -3.64 -4.35 12.73
CA GLU A 394 -4.86 -4.39 13.54
C GLU A 394 -4.55 -4.22 15.03
N GLU A 395 -3.61 -5.00 15.55
CA GLU A 395 -3.18 -4.96 16.95
C GLU A 395 -2.66 -3.56 17.33
N ILE A 396 -1.85 -2.93 16.48
CA ILE A 396 -1.39 -1.54 16.68
C ILE A 396 -2.59 -0.59 16.80
N PHE A 397 -3.54 -0.61 15.86
CA PHE A 397 -4.70 0.29 15.92
C PHE A 397 -5.54 0.09 17.19
N ARG A 398 -5.78 -1.16 17.58
CA ARG A 398 -6.55 -1.48 18.79
C ARG A 398 -5.83 -1.02 20.06
N LEU A 399 -4.53 -1.24 20.17
CA LEU A 399 -3.73 -0.77 21.31
C LEU A 399 -3.71 0.75 21.40
N ASN A 400 -3.60 1.48 20.27
CA ASN A 400 -3.68 2.94 20.28
C ASN A 400 -5.08 3.41 20.73
N HIS A 401 -6.14 2.75 20.28
CA HIS A 401 -7.49 3.07 20.70
C HIS A 401 -7.68 2.85 22.21
N VAL A 402 -7.18 1.74 22.76
CA VAL A 402 -7.17 1.50 24.21
C VAL A 402 -6.39 2.60 24.94
N SER A 403 -5.21 3.00 24.45
CA SER A 403 -4.44 4.11 25.04
C SER A 403 -5.25 5.42 25.07
N ALA A 404 -5.91 5.76 23.97
CA ALA A 404 -6.76 6.96 23.88
C ALA A 404 -7.98 6.89 24.80
N LEU A 405 -8.61 5.72 24.93
CA LEU A 405 -9.71 5.51 25.87
C LEU A 405 -9.26 5.60 27.33
N ILE A 406 -8.05 5.11 27.67
CA ILE A 406 -7.48 5.28 29.02
C ILE A 406 -7.27 6.76 29.32
N GLU A 407 -6.73 7.53 28.38
CA GLU A 407 -6.56 8.98 28.54
C GLU A 407 -7.90 9.69 28.74
N SER A 408 -8.91 9.33 27.94
CA SER A 408 -10.26 9.85 28.09
C SER A 408 -10.86 9.50 29.45
N LEU A 409 -10.71 8.25 29.89
CA LEU A 409 -11.18 7.77 31.20
C LEU A 409 -10.55 8.58 32.34
N VAL A 410 -9.22 8.74 32.32
CA VAL A 410 -8.46 9.53 33.30
C VAL A 410 -8.94 10.98 33.34
N HIS A 411 -9.20 11.57 32.18
CA HIS A 411 -9.74 12.93 32.08
C HIS A 411 -11.14 13.04 32.71
N LYS A 412 -12.05 12.10 32.41
CA LYS A 412 -13.40 12.07 32.98
C LYS A 412 -13.41 11.81 34.49
N MET A 413 -12.49 10.99 34.99
CA MET A 413 -12.28 10.81 36.43
C MET A 413 -11.88 12.13 37.09
N GLN A 414 -11.02 12.94 36.45
CA GLN A 414 -10.63 14.25 36.98
C GLN A 414 -11.80 15.25 36.96
N GLU A 415 -12.62 15.26 35.90
CA GLU A 415 -13.85 16.07 35.84
C GLU A 415 -14.81 15.69 36.98
N MET A 416 -15.00 14.40 37.24
CA MET A 416 -15.82 13.94 38.37
C MET A 416 -15.33 14.50 39.69
N GLN A 417 -14.02 14.43 39.97
CA GLN A 417 -13.47 14.95 41.23
C GLN A 417 -13.71 16.44 41.40
N ASN A 418 -13.57 17.21 40.32
CA ASN A 418 -13.87 18.63 40.31
C ASN A 418 -15.35 18.89 40.61
N LEU A 419 -16.27 18.11 40.05
CA LEU A 419 -17.71 18.22 40.36
C LEU A 419 -18.01 17.87 41.83
N VAL A 420 -17.44 16.79 42.35
CA VAL A 420 -17.63 16.37 43.76
C VAL A 420 -17.06 17.41 44.73
N SER A 421 -15.97 18.09 44.38
CA SER A 421 -15.41 19.18 45.20
C SER A 421 -16.36 20.40 45.34
N GLN A 422 -17.36 20.52 44.47
CA GLN A 422 -18.37 21.59 44.53
C GLN A 422 -19.47 21.29 45.55
N CYS A 423 -19.49 20.10 46.15
CA CYS A 423 -20.37 19.76 47.27
C CYS A 423 -20.00 20.60 48.51
N ASN A 424 -20.59 21.78 48.66
CA ASN A 424 -20.31 22.72 49.75
C ASN A 424 -21.52 23.64 50.02
N ASP A 425 -21.36 24.57 50.96
CA ASP A 425 -22.41 25.48 51.42
C ASP A 425 -22.76 26.61 50.42
N LYS A 426 -21.93 26.89 49.41
CA LYS A 426 -22.06 28.06 48.52
C LYS A 426 -23.37 28.11 47.73
N ASN A 427 -23.92 26.95 47.38
CA ASN A 427 -25.17 26.85 46.59
C ASN A 427 -26.42 26.66 47.46
N SER A 428 -26.27 26.70 48.79
CA SER A 428 -27.37 26.57 49.74
C SER A 428 -27.95 27.93 50.13
N ARG A 429 -29.26 27.98 50.35
CA ARG A 429 -29.99 29.19 50.76
C ARG A 429 -30.60 28.98 52.14
N VAL A 430 -30.34 29.93 53.03
CA VAL A 430 -30.98 29.96 54.35
C VAL A 430 -32.43 30.44 54.23
N LYS A 431 -33.31 29.79 54.97
CA LYS A 431 -34.70 30.17 55.20
C LYS A 431 -34.86 30.51 56.67
N CYS A 432 -35.22 31.76 56.92
CA CYS A 432 -35.50 32.26 58.26
C CYS A 432 -36.98 32.64 58.36
N GLY A 433 -37.68 32.07 59.34
CA GLY A 433 -39.06 32.42 59.65
C GLY A 433 -39.13 33.23 60.94
N CYS A 434 -39.96 34.26 60.94
CA CYS A 434 -40.21 35.10 62.10
C CYS A 434 -41.59 34.76 62.66
N GLN A 435 -41.65 34.26 63.89
CA GLN A 435 -42.92 34.20 64.61
C GLN A 435 -43.22 35.59 65.16
N GLU A 436 -44.32 36.19 64.70
CA GLU A 436 -44.72 37.55 65.06
C GLU A 436 -44.74 37.76 66.57
N ASN A 437 -44.15 38.86 67.01
CA ASN A 437 -44.14 39.22 68.42
C ASN A 437 -45.40 40.00 68.82
N PHE A 438 -46.35 39.33 69.47
CA PHE A 438 -47.55 39.98 70.00
C PHE A 438 -47.26 41.00 71.13
N CYS A 439 -46.06 40.96 71.73
CA CYS A 439 -45.59 41.89 72.75
C CYS A 439 -44.89 43.14 72.17
N LEU A 440 -44.70 43.22 70.85
CA LEU A 440 -43.96 44.31 70.20
C LEU A 440 -44.61 45.67 70.52
N GLY A 441 -43.83 46.57 71.12
CA GLY A 441 -44.27 47.90 71.55
C GLY A 441 -44.87 47.96 72.95
N CYS A 442 -45.10 46.83 73.65
CA CYS A 442 -45.65 46.83 75.01
C CYS A 442 -44.56 46.77 76.10
N CYS A 443 -43.82 47.86 76.28
CA CYS A 443 -42.65 47.93 77.18
C CYS A 443 -42.93 48.41 78.62
N SER A 444 -44.20 48.52 79.03
CA SER A 444 -44.59 48.94 80.39
C SER A 444 -44.94 47.73 81.26
N PRO A 445 -44.49 47.66 82.54
CA PRO A 445 -44.71 46.50 83.41
C PRO A 445 -46.18 46.22 83.76
N ILE A 446 -47.09 47.18 83.54
CA ILE A 446 -48.54 47.01 83.75
C ILE A 446 -49.27 47.57 82.52
N PRO A 447 -50.16 46.83 81.83
CA PRO A 447 -50.60 45.43 82.05
C PRO A 447 -49.68 44.36 81.41
N CYS A 448 -48.58 44.76 80.79
CA CYS A 448 -47.73 43.93 79.94
C CYS A 448 -46.53 43.29 80.66
N GLY A 449 -46.64 42.97 81.95
CA GLY A 449 -45.52 42.51 82.77
C GLY A 449 -44.72 41.34 82.20
N GLY A 450 -45.37 40.39 81.52
CA GLY A 450 -44.71 39.26 80.84
C GLY A 450 -44.09 39.60 79.46
N CYS A 451 -44.46 40.73 78.88
CA CYS A 451 -44.01 41.19 77.56
C CYS A 451 -42.77 42.08 77.61
N VAL A 452 -42.45 42.68 78.77
CA VAL A 452 -41.33 43.60 78.94
C VAL A 452 -39.98 43.07 78.41
N PRO A 453 -39.59 41.80 78.62
CA PRO A 453 -38.28 41.30 78.16
C PRO A 453 -38.12 41.25 76.64
N PHE A 454 -39.21 41.17 75.89
CA PHE A 454 -39.21 41.00 74.44
C PHE A 454 -39.92 42.15 73.72
N CYS A 455 -40.28 43.22 74.43
CA CYS A 455 -41.15 44.27 73.91
C CYS A 455 -40.54 45.08 72.74
N MET A 456 -39.21 45.04 72.58
CA MET A 456 -38.47 45.65 71.47
C MET A 456 -38.13 44.67 70.35
N SER A 457 -38.37 43.36 70.55
CA SER A 457 -38.00 42.34 69.57
C SER A 457 -39.04 42.24 68.47
N LYS A 458 -38.64 42.24 67.20
CA LYS A 458 -39.59 42.13 66.09
C LYS A 458 -40.24 40.74 66.01
N CYS A 459 -39.51 39.71 66.43
CA CYS A 459 -39.98 38.32 66.46
C CYS A 459 -39.89 37.77 67.89
N ILE A 460 -40.78 36.84 68.24
CA ILE A 460 -40.68 36.05 69.49
C ILE A 460 -39.66 34.92 69.32
N GLN A 461 -39.67 34.27 68.16
CA GLN A 461 -38.79 33.16 67.84
C GLN A 461 -38.43 33.18 66.36
N CYS A 462 -37.20 32.75 66.06
CA CYS A 462 -36.75 32.50 64.70
C CYS A 462 -36.80 31.00 64.40
N SER A 463 -37.43 30.59 63.30
CA SER A 463 -37.24 29.25 62.71
C SER A 463 -36.14 29.34 61.65
N GLN A 464 -35.24 28.38 61.58
CA GLN A 464 -34.07 28.43 60.70
C GLN A 464 -33.92 27.09 59.96
N SER A 465 -33.67 27.13 58.66
CA SER A 465 -33.32 25.95 57.88
C SER A 465 -32.49 26.33 56.65
N CYS A 466 -31.78 25.37 56.08
CA CYS A 466 -31.08 25.51 54.82
C CYS A 466 -31.75 24.66 53.74
N SER A 467 -31.78 25.16 52.51
CA SER A 467 -32.36 24.45 51.37
C SER A 467 -31.66 24.85 50.08
N GLY A 468 -31.65 23.96 49.10
CA GLY A 468 -30.94 24.18 47.83
C GLY A 468 -30.22 22.93 47.39
N GLU A 469 -29.51 23.03 46.27
CA GLU A 469 -28.73 21.94 45.71
C GLU A 469 -27.29 22.04 46.24
N ALA A 470 -26.98 21.22 47.25
CA ALA A 470 -25.67 21.22 47.89
C ALA A 470 -24.55 20.67 46.98
N CYS A 471 -24.89 19.78 46.05
CA CYS A 471 -23.98 19.14 45.10
C CYS A 471 -24.60 19.19 43.69
N PRO A 472 -23.82 19.38 42.61
CA PRO A 472 -24.32 19.32 41.24
C PRO A 472 -24.63 17.87 40.81
N THR A 473 -25.65 17.26 41.42
CA THR A 473 -25.91 15.81 41.35
C THR A 473 -26.24 15.32 39.93
N ALA A 474 -26.91 16.14 39.13
CA ALA A 474 -27.21 15.83 37.74
C ALA A 474 -25.92 15.67 36.89
N GLN A 475 -24.99 16.62 37.02
CA GLN A 475 -23.71 16.59 36.30
C GLN A 475 -22.81 15.45 36.78
N ILE A 476 -22.84 15.15 38.08
CA ILE A 476 -22.12 14.01 38.68
C ILE A 476 -22.65 12.69 38.11
N ASN A 477 -23.98 12.53 38.02
CA ASN A 477 -24.58 11.32 37.46
C ASN A 477 -24.22 11.14 35.97
N GLU A 478 -24.36 12.20 35.17
CA GLU A 478 -23.96 12.21 33.75
C GLU A 478 -22.48 11.81 33.61
N LYS A 479 -21.59 12.34 34.45
CA LYS A 479 -20.17 11.99 34.42
C LYS A 479 -19.91 10.53 34.79
N ALA A 480 -20.68 9.97 35.72
CA ALA A 480 -20.58 8.54 36.07
C ALA A 480 -20.99 7.64 34.89
N GLU A 481 -22.01 8.04 34.12
CA GLU A 481 -22.45 7.32 32.92
C GLU A 481 -21.39 7.38 31.82
N GLU A 482 -20.80 8.56 31.54
CA GLU A 482 -19.68 8.70 30.59
C GLU A 482 -18.49 7.78 30.95
N ILE A 483 -18.13 7.72 32.23
CA ILE A 483 -17.04 6.85 32.73
C ILE A 483 -17.37 5.37 32.50
N ASN A 484 -18.62 4.97 32.77
CA ASN A 484 -19.09 3.61 32.54
C ASN A 484 -19.04 3.22 31.05
N GLU A 485 -19.43 4.12 30.16
CA GLU A 485 -19.34 3.88 28.72
C GLU A 485 -17.90 3.70 28.24
N ILE A 486 -16.96 4.53 28.72
CA ILE A 486 -15.55 4.42 28.35
C ILE A 486 -14.94 3.11 28.87
N GLU A 487 -15.19 2.74 30.14
CA GLU A 487 -14.71 1.46 30.69
C GLU A 487 -15.25 0.27 29.89
N PHE A 488 -16.53 0.30 29.50
CA PHE A 488 -17.12 -0.73 28.65
C PHE A 488 -16.44 -0.82 27.27
N LYS A 489 -16.17 0.34 26.63
CA LYS A 489 -15.42 0.38 25.35
C LYS A 489 -14.02 -0.22 25.49
N ILE A 490 -13.30 0.08 26.57
CA ILE A 490 -11.98 -0.50 26.87
C ILE A 490 -12.07 -2.02 26.94
N LEU A 491 -12.99 -2.56 27.75
CA LEU A 491 -13.15 -4.01 27.91
C LEU A 491 -13.52 -4.70 26.59
N LYS A 492 -14.36 -4.06 25.75
CA LYS A 492 -14.71 -4.57 24.42
C LYS A 492 -13.47 -4.68 23.51
N GLU A 493 -12.59 -3.68 23.50
CA GLU A 493 -11.37 -3.72 22.68
C GLU A 493 -10.35 -4.74 23.20
N ILE A 494 -10.20 -4.91 24.51
CA ILE A 494 -9.35 -5.96 25.10
C ILE A 494 -9.74 -7.35 24.60
N VAL A 495 -11.05 -7.64 24.49
CA VAL A 495 -11.52 -8.94 23.97
C VAL A 495 -11.06 -9.16 22.52
N LYS A 496 -11.10 -8.10 21.69
CA LYS A 496 -10.66 -8.19 20.29
C LYS A 496 -9.14 -8.36 20.17
N ILE A 497 -8.37 -7.64 20.98
CA ILE A 497 -6.91 -7.79 21.08
C ILE A 497 -6.55 -9.25 21.45
N LYS A 498 -7.19 -9.81 22.49
CA LYS A 498 -6.92 -11.18 22.93
C LYS A 498 -7.25 -12.23 21.86
N LYS A 499 -8.22 -11.95 20.98
CA LYS A 499 -8.52 -12.82 19.84
C LYS A 499 -7.34 -12.91 18.87
N ILE A 500 -6.65 -11.80 18.60
CA ILE A 500 -5.48 -11.79 17.71
C ILE A 500 -4.35 -12.63 18.31
N PHE A 501 -4.09 -12.52 19.62
CA PHE A 501 -3.11 -13.39 20.31
C PHE A 501 -3.47 -14.87 20.22
N ALA A 502 -4.76 -15.22 20.15
CA ALA A 502 -5.20 -16.60 19.96
C ALA A 502 -5.04 -17.09 18.51
N ASP A 503 -5.24 -16.21 17.52
CA ASP A 503 -5.22 -16.56 16.10
C ASP A 503 -3.79 -16.65 15.53
N VAL A 504 -2.88 -15.77 15.95
CA VAL A 504 -1.49 -15.68 15.45
C VAL A 504 -0.70 -16.99 15.57
N PRO A 505 -0.71 -17.73 16.70
CA PRO A 505 0.03 -18.99 16.84
C PRO A 505 -0.29 -20.01 15.73
N SER A 506 -1.56 -20.08 15.29
CA SER A 506 -1.95 -20.99 14.20
C SER A 506 -1.28 -20.63 12.87
N ARG A 507 -1.17 -19.33 12.57
CA ARG A 507 -0.49 -18.82 11.37
C ARG A 507 1.02 -18.99 11.43
N LEU A 508 1.62 -18.86 12.62
CA LEU A 508 3.05 -19.15 12.81
C LEU A 508 3.35 -20.64 12.62
N ILE A 509 2.46 -21.54 13.07
CA ILE A 509 2.58 -22.98 12.80
C ILE A 509 2.46 -23.25 11.30
N GLU A 510 1.49 -22.63 10.61
CA GLU A 510 1.33 -22.72 9.16
C GLU A 510 2.59 -22.26 8.42
N LEU A 511 3.19 -21.14 8.83
CA LEU A 511 4.45 -20.63 8.27
C LEU A 511 5.60 -21.63 8.44
N ASN A 512 5.74 -22.21 9.63
CA ASN A 512 6.78 -23.20 9.90
C ASN A 512 6.57 -24.49 9.10
N ASN A 513 5.32 -24.92 8.92
CA ASN A 513 4.98 -26.06 8.08
C ASN A 513 5.30 -25.79 6.61
N LEU A 514 4.98 -24.60 6.08
CA LEU A 514 5.34 -24.19 4.72
C LEU A 514 6.86 -24.22 4.52
N SER A 515 7.63 -23.70 5.48
CA SER A 515 9.10 -23.77 5.42
C SER A 515 9.59 -25.22 5.29
N GLN A 516 9.05 -26.16 6.06
CA GLN A 516 9.43 -27.58 5.99
C GLN A 516 9.01 -28.24 4.67
N GLN A 517 7.82 -27.91 4.18
CA GLN A 517 7.31 -28.42 2.90
C GLN A 517 8.18 -27.95 1.72
N ILE A 518 8.64 -26.69 1.74
CA ILE A 518 9.55 -26.14 0.73
C ILE A 518 10.89 -26.89 0.77
N SER A 519 11.44 -27.16 1.96
CA SER A 519 12.66 -27.97 2.08
C SER A 519 12.48 -29.37 1.49
N SER A 520 11.29 -29.96 1.63
CA SER A 520 11.00 -31.31 1.10
C SER A 520 10.89 -31.37 -0.42
N CYS A 521 10.49 -30.29 -1.08
CA CYS A 521 10.48 -30.21 -2.54
C CYS A 521 11.89 -30.43 -3.12
N LYS A 522 12.89 -29.78 -2.53
CA LYS A 522 14.30 -29.87 -2.95
C LYS A 522 15.01 -31.15 -2.52
N ALA A 523 14.32 -32.09 -1.87
CA ALA A 523 14.91 -33.37 -1.49
C ALA A 523 15.07 -34.35 -2.66
N ASN A 524 14.47 -34.05 -3.82
CA ASN A 524 14.62 -34.81 -5.05
C ASN A 524 15.23 -33.92 -6.14
N ASP A 525 16.29 -34.37 -6.81
CA ASP A 525 16.99 -33.62 -7.87
C ASP A 525 16.10 -33.33 -9.10
N ASP A 526 14.97 -34.04 -9.23
CA ASP A 526 13.98 -33.84 -10.30
C ASP A 526 13.01 -32.67 -10.04
N TRP A 527 13.08 -32.02 -8.87
CA TRP A 527 12.12 -31.01 -8.44
C TRP A 527 12.81 -29.75 -7.96
N ASP A 528 12.27 -28.60 -8.38
CA ASP A 528 12.76 -27.31 -7.94
C ASP A 528 11.62 -26.40 -7.48
N VAL A 529 11.97 -25.41 -6.67
CA VAL A 529 11.02 -24.44 -6.13
C VAL A 529 11.15 -23.15 -6.93
N PHE A 530 10.07 -22.76 -7.58
CA PHE A 530 9.99 -21.53 -8.35
C PHE A 530 9.17 -20.48 -7.61
N SER A 531 9.62 -19.23 -7.70
CA SER A 531 8.80 -18.10 -7.29
C SER A 531 7.64 -17.90 -8.26
N CYS A 532 6.56 -17.26 -7.80
CA CYS A 532 5.47 -16.82 -8.67
C CYS A 532 6.00 -16.06 -9.89
N ARG A 533 6.98 -15.16 -9.70
CA ARG A 533 7.55 -14.39 -10.80
C ARG A 533 8.36 -15.24 -11.76
N SER A 534 9.18 -16.16 -11.25
CA SER A 534 9.99 -17.07 -12.09
C SER A 534 9.08 -17.87 -13.04
N ILE A 535 7.92 -18.33 -12.55
CA ILE A 535 6.90 -18.98 -13.39
C ILE A 535 6.33 -18.01 -14.43
N MET A 536 6.00 -16.78 -14.03
CA MET A 536 5.40 -15.79 -14.93
C MET A 536 6.35 -15.27 -16.02
N ASP A 537 7.67 -15.27 -15.78
CA ASP A 537 8.70 -14.77 -16.72
C ASP A 537 9.17 -15.84 -17.73
N MET A 538 8.74 -17.10 -17.58
CA MET A 538 9.01 -18.17 -18.53
C MET A 538 8.18 -18.02 -19.81
N VAL A 539 8.50 -17.02 -20.64
CA VAL A 539 7.72 -16.67 -21.86
C VAL A 539 7.64 -17.82 -22.87
N PHE A 540 8.64 -18.71 -22.91
CA PHE A 540 8.72 -19.82 -23.86
C PHE A 540 8.29 -21.18 -23.28
N VAL A 541 8.03 -21.27 -21.96
CA VAL A 541 7.74 -22.51 -21.25
C VAL A 541 6.41 -22.37 -20.49
N LYS A 542 5.44 -23.24 -20.79
CA LYS A 542 4.14 -23.22 -20.10
C LYS A 542 4.21 -23.98 -18.78
N THR A 543 3.83 -23.32 -17.69
CA THR A 543 3.78 -23.87 -16.33
C THR A 543 2.35 -24.23 -15.92
N TYR A 544 2.12 -25.45 -15.45
CA TYR A 544 0.79 -25.95 -15.08
C TYR A 544 0.70 -26.28 -13.59
N ASP A 545 -0.44 -26.01 -12.95
CA ASP A 545 -0.68 -26.39 -11.56
C ASP A 545 -1.00 -27.88 -11.39
N GLY A 546 -1.26 -28.32 -10.14
CA GLY A 546 -1.60 -29.72 -9.82
C GLY A 546 -2.93 -30.21 -10.38
N THR A 547 -3.73 -29.31 -10.95
CA THR A 547 -4.96 -29.63 -11.67
C THR A 547 -4.76 -29.66 -13.19
N GLY A 548 -3.54 -29.41 -13.66
CA GLY A 548 -3.20 -29.34 -15.08
C GLY A 548 -3.61 -28.02 -15.75
N ARG A 549 -3.81 -26.95 -14.96
CA ARG A 549 -4.20 -25.63 -15.48
C ARG A 549 -3.00 -24.70 -15.60
N LEU A 550 -2.96 -23.88 -16.64
CA LEU A 550 -1.89 -22.90 -16.83
C LEU A 550 -1.87 -21.88 -15.68
N ILE A 551 -0.71 -21.75 -15.04
CA ILE A 551 -0.47 -20.70 -14.04
C ILE A 551 -0.29 -19.40 -14.80
N THR A 552 -1.29 -18.52 -14.70
CA THR A 552 -1.32 -17.22 -15.41
C THR A 552 -1.29 -16.03 -14.47
N LYS A 553 -1.54 -16.26 -13.18
CA LYS A 553 -1.50 -15.28 -12.09
C LYS A 553 -1.22 -16.00 -10.78
N CYS A 554 -0.48 -15.36 -9.90
CA CYS A 554 -0.19 -15.86 -8.57
C CYS A 554 0.14 -14.70 -7.63
N HIS A 555 0.12 -14.94 -6.32
CA HIS A 555 0.55 -13.94 -5.35
C HIS A 555 2.08 -13.78 -5.43
N PRO A 556 2.65 -12.56 -5.44
CA PRO A 556 4.08 -12.34 -5.69
C PRO A 556 5.03 -13.12 -4.76
N LYS A 557 4.60 -13.32 -3.52
CA LYS A 557 5.35 -14.07 -2.49
C LYS A 557 5.03 -15.57 -2.44
N ASP A 558 4.20 -16.10 -3.34
CA ASP A 558 3.93 -17.55 -3.39
C ASP A 558 5.08 -18.30 -4.05
N LEU A 559 5.27 -19.54 -3.60
CA LEU A 559 6.25 -20.48 -4.12
C LEU A 559 5.56 -21.71 -4.69
N TYR A 560 6.21 -22.37 -5.64
CA TYR A 560 5.67 -23.53 -6.33
C TYR A 560 6.74 -24.62 -6.40
N CYS A 561 6.39 -25.85 -6.06
CA CYS A 561 7.25 -27.00 -6.30
C CYS A 561 6.93 -27.57 -7.68
N CYS A 562 7.92 -27.57 -8.58
CA CYS A 562 7.75 -27.95 -9.97
C CYS A 562 8.74 -29.03 -10.41
N THR A 563 8.34 -29.85 -11.37
CA THR A 563 9.18 -30.87 -12.01
C THR A 563 10.15 -30.25 -13.00
N ASN A 564 11.36 -30.80 -13.09
CA ASN A 564 12.30 -30.52 -14.18
C ASN A 564 11.62 -30.76 -15.56
N PRO A 565 12.03 -30.08 -16.66
CA PRO A 565 11.29 -29.99 -17.93
C PRO A 565 11.14 -31.28 -18.76
N ASP A 566 10.82 -32.43 -18.19
CA ASP A 566 10.67 -33.70 -18.91
C ASP A 566 9.23 -34.25 -18.91
N TYR A 567 8.20 -33.42 -18.74
CA TYR A 567 6.82 -33.93 -18.75
C TYR A 567 5.76 -33.07 -19.47
N SER A 568 5.20 -33.65 -20.53
CA SER A 568 4.10 -33.09 -21.31
C SER A 568 2.74 -33.40 -20.67
N GLY A 569 2.00 -32.37 -20.27
CA GLY A 569 0.56 -32.43 -20.02
C GLY A 569 -0.17 -31.49 -20.97
N THR A 570 -1.27 -31.94 -21.57
CA THR A 570 -2.16 -31.16 -22.44
C THR A 570 -3.54 -31.05 -21.80
N SER A 571 -4.05 -29.84 -21.60
CA SER A 571 -5.49 -29.53 -21.74
C SER A 571 -5.75 -28.02 -21.69
N ASN A 572 -6.72 -27.58 -22.50
CA ASN A 572 -7.27 -26.22 -22.52
C ASN A 572 -8.37 -26.11 -21.47
N ASP A 573 -8.19 -25.21 -20.49
CA ASP A 573 -9.20 -24.21 -20.09
C ASP A 573 -8.62 -23.27 -19.03
N SER A 574 -8.75 -21.96 -19.27
CA SER A 574 -8.24 -20.89 -18.42
C SER A 574 -9.28 -20.52 -17.35
N ALA A 575 -8.91 -20.56 -16.08
CA ALA A 575 -9.61 -19.77 -15.07
C ALA A 575 -9.00 -18.36 -15.07
N ILE A 576 -9.70 -17.43 -15.72
CA ILE A 576 -9.35 -16.01 -15.66
C ILE A 576 -9.85 -15.48 -14.31
N TYR A 577 -8.94 -15.20 -13.38
CA TYR A 577 -9.25 -14.22 -12.34
C TYR A 577 -9.13 -12.84 -12.97
N ILE A 578 -10.26 -12.29 -13.41
CA ILE A 578 -10.39 -10.87 -13.69
C ILE A 578 -10.30 -10.20 -12.30
N LEU A 579 -9.46 -9.16 -12.15
CA LEU A 579 -9.77 -8.13 -11.16
C LEU A 579 -11.26 -7.78 -11.33
N PRO A 580 -12.00 -7.30 -10.33
CA PRO A 580 -13.26 -6.63 -10.62
C PRO A 580 -12.92 -5.32 -11.36
N ALA A 581 -12.48 -5.41 -12.61
CA ALA A 581 -12.67 -4.38 -13.60
C ALA A 581 -14.06 -4.69 -14.14
N ASP A 582 -15.01 -3.84 -13.76
CA ASP A 582 -16.39 -3.74 -14.29
C ASP A 582 -17.53 -4.35 -13.47
N GLU A 583 -17.28 -4.88 -12.26
CA GLU A 583 -18.39 -5.42 -11.43
C GLU A 583 -19.11 -4.32 -10.61
N PHE A 584 -18.38 -3.27 -10.23
CA PHE A 584 -18.91 -2.14 -9.46
C PHE A 584 -18.86 -0.86 -10.27
N LYS A 585 -19.95 -0.11 -10.30
CA LYS A 585 -19.95 1.24 -10.89
C LYS A 585 -19.27 2.22 -9.92
N PRO A 586 -18.47 3.18 -10.41
CA PRO A 586 -18.01 4.31 -9.60
C PRO A 586 -19.16 4.99 -8.85
N LEU A 587 -18.90 5.42 -7.62
CA LEU A 587 -19.88 6.14 -6.81
C LEU A 587 -20.03 7.56 -7.36
N PRO A 588 -21.25 8.14 -7.31
CA PRO A 588 -21.42 9.55 -7.64
C PRO A 588 -20.63 10.42 -6.66
N THR A 589 -20.24 11.61 -7.10
CA THR A 589 -19.50 12.55 -6.26
C THR A 589 -20.46 13.48 -5.51
N GLU A 590 -20.32 13.56 -4.19
CA GLU A 590 -21.01 14.49 -3.29
C GLU A 590 -19.96 15.38 -2.62
N ASN A 591 -19.99 16.70 -2.88
CA ASN A 591 -18.99 17.65 -2.36
C ASN A 591 -17.53 17.21 -2.60
N ASN A 592 -17.21 16.80 -3.84
CA ASN A 592 -15.89 16.28 -4.25
C ASN A 592 -15.41 15.01 -3.49
N CYS A 593 -16.31 14.31 -2.79
CA CYS A 593 -16.10 13.04 -2.12
C CYS A 593 -16.97 11.93 -2.75
N PRO A 594 -16.57 10.65 -2.76
CA PRO A 594 -17.46 9.57 -3.19
C PRO A 594 -18.68 9.47 -2.27
N ALA A 595 -19.87 9.34 -2.84
CA ALA A 595 -21.11 9.27 -2.08
C ALA A 595 -21.07 8.14 -1.04
N GLY A 596 -21.45 8.48 0.19
CA GLY A 596 -21.41 7.58 1.34
C GLY A 596 -20.07 7.49 2.06
N TRP A 597 -19.05 8.23 1.63
CA TRP A 597 -17.81 8.43 2.38
C TRP A 597 -17.74 9.85 2.95
N ASP A 598 -17.01 9.99 4.06
CA ASP A 598 -16.53 11.28 4.53
C ASP A 598 -15.11 11.50 4.02
N CYS A 599 -14.77 12.74 3.68
CA CYS A 599 -13.45 13.11 3.14
C CYS A 599 -12.86 14.31 3.88
N THR A 600 -11.54 14.33 4.03
CA THR A 600 -10.80 15.52 4.48
C THR A 600 -10.93 16.68 3.49
N GLU A 601 -10.53 17.88 3.91
CA GLU A 601 -10.44 19.04 3.01
C GLU A 601 -9.48 18.77 1.85
N GLU A 602 -8.35 18.11 2.10
CA GLU A 602 -7.37 17.74 1.08
C GLU A 602 -7.99 16.96 -0.10
N VAL A 603 -8.81 15.95 0.18
CA VAL A 603 -9.45 15.15 -0.88
C VAL A 603 -10.47 15.99 -1.66
N ARG A 604 -11.22 16.85 -0.97
CA ARG A 604 -12.32 17.64 -1.55
C ARG A 604 -11.82 18.81 -2.38
N ASP A 605 -10.83 19.54 -1.88
CA ASP A 605 -10.29 20.75 -2.50
C ASP A 605 -9.51 20.42 -3.78
N TYR A 606 -8.84 19.27 -3.81
CA TYR A 606 -8.06 18.80 -4.95
C TYR A 606 -8.78 17.80 -5.87
N ASN A 607 -10.09 17.58 -5.69
CA ASN A 607 -10.91 16.67 -6.50
C ASN A 607 -10.32 15.25 -6.64
N GLN A 608 -9.59 14.76 -5.63
CA GLN A 608 -8.74 13.57 -5.77
C GLN A 608 -9.54 12.32 -6.19
N TYR A 609 -10.76 12.14 -5.71
CA TYR A 609 -11.60 10.99 -6.09
C TYR A 609 -12.08 11.06 -7.54
N LYS A 610 -12.54 12.24 -7.97
CA LYS A 610 -13.09 12.46 -9.31
C LYS A 610 -12.02 12.27 -10.38
N ASP A 611 -10.80 12.68 -10.06
CA ASP A 611 -9.66 12.61 -10.97
C ASP A 611 -8.91 11.27 -10.87
N ALA A 612 -9.25 10.39 -9.91
CA ALA A 612 -8.66 9.05 -9.79
C ALA A 612 -9.08 8.10 -10.94
N SER A 613 -8.30 7.04 -11.13
CA SER A 613 -8.61 5.97 -12.07
C SER A 613 -9.89 5.22 -11.72
N GLU A 614 -10.56 4.70 -12.74
CA GLU A 614 -11.77 3.90 -12.56
C GLU A 614 -11.56 2.69 -11.62
N PRO A 615 -10.46 1.90 -11.72
CA PRO A 615 -10.18 0.82 -10.76
C PRO A 615 -10.18 1.24 -9.29
N LEU A 616 -9.60 2.40 -8.95
CA LEU A 616 -9.63 2.94 -7.59
C LEU A 616 -11.06 3.31 -7.18
N GLN A 617 -11.79 3.98 -8.08
CA GLN A 617 -13.19 4.33 -7.82
C GLN A 617 -14.07 3.10 -7.61
N GLN A 618 -13.82 2.01 -8.34
CA GLN A 618 -14.51 0.73 -8.19
C GLN A 618 -14.11 0.03 -6.87
N LEU A 619 -12.85 0.09 -6.44
CA LEU A 619 -12.43 -0.39 -5.12
C LEU A 619 -13.22 0.30 -4.00
N LEU A 620 -13.28 1.63 -4.02
CA LEU A 620 -14.02 2.41 -3.02
C LEU A 620 -15.53 2.13 -3.08
N SER A 621 -16.08 1.86 -4.27
CA SER A 621 -17.47 1.44 -4.46
C SER A 621 -17.75 0.09 -3.79
N CYS A 622 -16.92 -0.92 -4.06
CA CYS A 622 -17.04 -2.23 -3.45
C CYS A 622 -16.88 -2.16 -1.92
N MET A 623 -15.85 -1.45 -1.43
CA MET A 623 -15.61 -1.30 0.01
C MET A 623 -16.80 -0.63 0.69
N ARG A 624 -17.38 0.41 0.08
CA ARG A 624 -18.54 1.11 0.64
C ARG A 624 -19.73 0.18 0.84
N LEU A 625 -19.98 -0.75 -0.10
CA LEU A 625 -21.05 -1.74 0.03
C LEU A 625 -20.84 -2.67 1.23
N GLN A 626 -19.61 -3.16 1.44
CA GLN A 626 -19.28 -4.00 2.60
C GLN A 626 -19.43 -3.21 3.91
N LEU A 627 -18.88 -1.99 3.96
CA LEU A 627 -18.88 -1.17 5.17
C LEU A 627 -20.27 -0.64 5.53
N ASN A 628 -21.17 -0.45 4.57
CA ASN A 628 -22.57 -0.10 4.85
C ASN A 628 -23.30 -1.23 5.60
N GLN A 629 -22.97 -2.51 5.33
CA GLN A 629 -23.56 -3.63 6.07
C GLN A 629 -23.13 -3.60 7.54
N VAL A 630 -21.85 -3.28 7.80
CA VAL A 630 -21.33 -3.11 9.16
C VAL A 630 -22.03 -1.92 9.84
N GLN A 631 -22.16 -0.78 9.15
CA GLN A 631 -22.83 0.40 9.68
C GLN A 631 -24.27 0.12 10.12
N ILE A 632 -25.03 -0.65 9.31
CA ILE A 632 -26.41 -1.05 9.63
C ILE A 632 -26.43 -2.03 10.80
N LYS A 633 -25.57 -3.05 10.77
CA LYS A 633 -25.50 -4.09 11.80
C LYS A 633 -25.18 -3.51 13.17
N GLU A 634 -24.26 -2.54 13.22
CA GLU A 634 -23.77 -1.92 14.46
C GLU A 634 -24.54 -0.63 14.82
N ASN A 635 -25.55 -0.24 14.02
CA ASN A 635 -26.39 0.94 14.21
C ASN A 635 -25.60 2.25 14.40
N LEU A 636 -24.64 2.51 13.50
CA LEU A 636 -23.76 3.68 13.57
C LEU A 636 -24.37 4.90 12.87
N ASP A 637 -24.26 6.05 13.53
CA ASP A 637 -24.69 7.36 13.03
C ASP A 637 -23.64 8.05 12.15
N TYR A 638 -22.41 7.52 12.08
CA TYR A 638 -21.33 8.02 11.25
C TYR A 638 -20.89 7.03 10.14
N LYS A 639 -20.16 7.52 9.13
CA LYS A 639 -19.62 6.70 8.04
C LYS A 639 -18.29 6.06 8.44
N LEU A 640 -18.15 4.75 8.19
CA LEU A 640 -16.89 4.04 8.42
C LEU A 640 -15.84 4.38 7.35
N GLY A 641 -14.65 4.78 7.80
CA GLY A 641 -13.52 5.19 7.00
C GLY A 641 -13.65 6.62 6.47
N ILE A 642 -12.83 7.55 6.98
CA ILE A 642 -12.74 8.91 6.44
C ILE A 642 -11.59 8.93 5.43
N ILE A 643 -11.84 9.24 4.17
CA ILE A 643 -10.79 9.32 3.16
C ILE A 643 -9.94 10.56 3.44
N ALA A 644 -8.69 10.32 3.81
CA ALA A 644 -7.71 11.35 4.15
C ALA A 644 -6.89 11.80 2.95
N ALA A 645 -6.55 10.87 2.06
CA ALA A 645 -5.87 11.16 0.81
C ALA A 645 -6.08 10.00 -0.18
N ILE A 646 -6.04 10.30 -1.46
CA ILE A 646 -6.03 9.35 -2.57
C ILE A 646 -4.78 9.61 -3.39
N SER A 647 -4.05 8.55 -3.71
CA SER A 647 -2.92 8.61 -4.63
C SER A 647 -3.21 7.72 -5.83
N ASP A 648 -3.19 8.31 -7.01
CA ASP A 648 -3.49 7.64 -8.27
C ASP A 648 -2.79 8.37 -9.41
N ILE A 649 -2.36 7.64 -10.43
CA ILE A 649 -1.64 8.21 -11.56
C ILE A 649 -2.42 9.31 -12.30
N ASN A 650 -3.75 9.21 -12.38
CA ASN A 650 -4.57 10.18 -13.09
C ASN A 650 -4.68 11.54 -12.37
N ILE A 651 -4.36 11.58 -11.07
CA ILE A 651 -4.37 12.81 -10.27
C ILE A 651 -3.13 13.67 -10.59
N TYR A 652 -2.02 13.05 -11.03
CA TYR A 652 -0.75 13.75 -11.28
C TYR A 652 -0.55 14.04 -12.79
N LYS A 653 -0.35 15.31 -13.17
CA LYS A 653 -0.18 15.70 -14.58
C LYS A 653 1.30 15.80 -15.02
N ASN A 654 1.55 15.31 -16.24
CA ASN A 654 2.63 15.67 -17.18
C ASN A 654 4.08 15.16 -17.00
N LYS A 655 4.40 14.14 -16.18
CA LYS A 655 5.84 13.78 -16.01
C LYS A 655 6.22 12.29 -15.97
N CYS A 656 5.29 11.34 -16.00
CA CYS A 656 5.61 9.91 -15.92
C CYS A 656 4.82 9.09 -16.97
N ASP A 657 5.53 8.25 -17.73
CA ASP A 657 4.98 7.36 -18.77
C ASP A 657 5.10 5.88 -18.33
N TRP A 658 4.09 5.06 -18.63
CA TRP A 658 4.06 3.63 -18.30
C TRP A 658 5.15 2.81 -18.99
N ASP A 659 5.45 3.13 -20.25
CA ASP A 659 6.38 2.37 -21.09
C ASP A 659 7.80 2.97 -21.04
N ALA A 660 7.95 4.26 -20.68
CA ALA A 660 9.25 4.95 -20.63
C ALA A 660 9.76 5.30 -19.21
N GLY A 661 8.93 5.21 -18.16
CA GLY A 661 9.30 5.67 -16.82
C GLY A 661 9.37 7.20 -16.72
N PRO A 662 10.14 7.78 -15.79
CA PRO A 662 10.37 9.23 -15.76
C PRO A 662 11.04 9.67 -17.06
N ILE A 663 10.41 10.60 -17.79
CA ILE A 663 10.96 11.17 -19.04
C ILE A 663 12.26 11.95 -18.75
N ASP A 664 12.37 12.52 -17.55
CA ASP A 664 13.55 13.18 -17.00
C ASP A 664 13.81 12.68 -15.56
N SER A 665 15.05 12.30 -15.25
CA SER A 665 15.45 11.60 -14.00
C SER A 665 15.25 12.40 -12.69
N GLY A 666 14.69 13.61 -12.75
CA GLY A 666 14.36 14.45 -11.59
C GLY A 666 12.90 14.91 -11.53
N ASP A 667 12.07 14.55 -12.51
CA ASP A 667 10.87 15.33 -12.81
C ASP A 667 9.56 14.66 -12.35
N CYS A 668 9.56 13.37 -12.00
CA CYS A 668 8.41 12.71 -11.35
C CYS A 668 8.22 13.11 -9.86
N SER A 669 8.59 14.33 -9.46
CA SER A 669 8.52 14.80 -8.09
C SER A 669 7.58 16.01 -7.95
N TYR A 670 6.37 15.79 -7.44
CA TYR A 670 5.64 16.85 -6.73
C TYR A 670 5.80 16.65 -5.23
N SER A 671 6.35 17.66 -4.58
CA SER A 671 6.49 17.76 -3.13
C SER A 671 5.14 18.09 -2.50
N PHE A 672 4.62 17.25 -1.59
CA PHE A 672 3.69 17.72 -0.57
C PHE A 672 4.04 17.14 0.80
N GLU A 673 4.54 18.07 1.62
CA GLU A 673 4.88 18.10 3.03
C GLU A 673 5.97 17.18 3.63
N VAL A 674 6.88 17.88 4.32
CA VAL A 674 8.11 17.41 4.96
C VAL A 674 7.81 17.14 6.43
N GLU A 675 7.95 15.88 6.87
CA GLU A 675 8.13 15.58 8.29
C GLU A 675 9.59 15.14 8.52
N LYS A 676 10.33 15.87 9.36
CA LYS A 676 11.71 15.56 9.79
C LYS A 676 12.80 15.56 8.69
N GLY A 677 12.73 16.49 7.74
CA GLY A 677 13.87 16.79 6.86
C GLY A 677 14.30 15.66 5.92
N LYS A 678 13.45 14.65 5.69
CA LYS A 678 13.61 13.66 4.63
C LYS A 678 12.49 13.82 3.62
N THR A 679 12.86 14.01 2.36
CA THR A 679 11.99 13.93 1.19
C THR A 679 11.28 12.57 1.20
N ARG A 680 9.94 12.57 1.12
CA ARG A 680 9.17 11.38 0.78
C ARG A 680 8.44 11.64 -0.53
N ILE A 681 8.62 10.70 -1.45
CA ILE A 681 8.08 10.69 -2.81
C ILE A 681 6.77 9.88 -2.76
N SER A 682 5.72 10.32 -3.48
CA SER A 682 4.50 9.52 -3.69
C SER A 682 4.83 8.23 -4.46
N ALA A 683 4.32 7.07 -4.04
CA ALA A 683 4.79 5.76 -4.52
C ALA A 683 4.16 5.25 -5.85
N HIS A 684 3.23 6.01 -6.45
CA HIS A 684 2.42 5.51 -7.56
C HIS A 684 2.78 6.15 -8.89
N TYR A 685 3.95 5.80 -9.44
CA TYR A 685 4.30 6.17 -10.81
C TYR A 685 4.11 5.00 -11.77
N GLY A 686 3.96 5.26 -13.05
CA GLY A 686 4.07 4.23 -14.07
C GLY A 686 5.54 3.91 -14.35
N GLY A 687 5.82 2.67 -14.77
CA GLY A 687 7.12 2.23 -15.25
C GLY A 687 7.08 0.77 -15.68
N ALA A 688 8.01 0.36 -16.55
CA ALA A 688 8.04 -1.00 -17.14
C ALA A 688 8.11 -2.17 -16.13
N GLY A 689 8.48 -1.89 -14.86
CA GLY A 689 8.52 -2.86 -13.75
C GLY A 689 7.20 -3.04 -12.97
N CYS A 690 6.19 -2.18 -13.19
CA CYS A 690 4.91 -2.20 -12.47
C CYS A 690 4.00 -3.30 -13.05
N SER A 691 4.31 -4.55 -12.73
CA SER A 691 3.82 -5.72 -13.51
C SER A 691 2.43 -6.23 -13.14
N PHE A 692 1.83 -5.82 -12.02
CA PHE A 692 0.48 -6.26 -11.67
C PHE A 692 -0.57 -5.42 -12.42
N ASN A 693 -0.86 -5.81 -13.67
CA ASN A 693 -1.93 -5.25 -14.52
C ASN A 693 -1.86 -3.73 -14.83
N ARG A 694 -0.70 -3.08 -14.69
CA ARG A 694 -0.54 -1.62 -14.91
C ARG A 694 -1.50 -0.77 -14.05
N GLN A 695 -1.75 -1.19 -12.81
CA GLN A 695 -2.58 -0.46 -11.85
C GLN A 695 -1.77 -0.19 -10.58
N SER A 696 -1.55 1.08 -10.25
CA SER A 696 -0.89 1.52 -9.02
C SER A 696 -1.68 2.67 -8.42
N TYR A 697 -2.28 2.43 -7.26
CA TYR A 697 -3.05 3.44 -6.53
C TYR A 697 -3.13 3.12 -5.04
N ALA A 698 -3.34 4.15 -4.21
CA ALA A 698 -3.57 3.97 -2.79
C ALA A 698 -4.62 4.93 -2.24
N VAL A 699 -5.18 4.54 -1.09
CA VAL A 699 -6.11 5.32 -0.30
C VAL A 699 -5.64 5.33 1.15
N LYS A 700 -5.55 6.52 1.73
CA LYS A 700 -5.35 6.71 3.17
C LYS A 700 -6.71 6.94 3.82
N LEU A 701 -7.06 6.10 4.78
CA LEU A 701 -8.26 6.26 5.61
C LEU A 701 -7.85 6.73 7.00
N ASN A 702 -8.41 7.85 7.47
CA ASN A 702 -8.24 8.28 8.85
C ASN A 702 -9.09 7.38 9.77
N MET A 703 -8.41 6.70 10.68
CA MET A 703 -8.97 5.73 11.62
C MET A 703 -9.00 6.25 13.06
N ALA A 704 -8.76 7.55 13.29
CA ALA A 704 -8.78 8.12 14.63
C ALA A 704 -10.13 7.96 15.35
N GLY A 705 -10.08 7.87 16.69
CA GLY A 705 -11.27 7.76 17.53
C GLY A 705 -12.02 6.44 17.36
N ASP A 706 -13.35 6.51 17.43
CA ASP A 706 -14.24 5.34 17.37
C ASP A 706 -14.17 4.57 16.02
N GLN A 707 -13.51 5.11 14.98
CA GLN A 707 -13.25 4.38 13.73
C GLN A 707 -12.29 3.20 13.95
N SER A 708 -11.29 3.35 14.83
CA SER A 708 -10.26 2.32 15.08
C SER A 708 -10.84 0.98 15.51
N GLN A 709 -12.01 0.97 16.15
CA GLN A 709 -12.65 -0.28 16.58
C GLN A 709 -13.05 -1.19 15.41
N TYR A 710 -13.23 -0.61 14.22
CA TYR A 710 -13.70 -1.26 12.98
C TYR A 710 -12.56 -1.51 11.96
N ILE A 711 -11.32 -1.51 12.43
CA ILE A 711 -10.15 -1.66 11.57
C ILE A 711 -10.14 -3.01 10.83
N ASP A 712 -10.54 -4.11 11.47
CA ASP A 712 -10.65 -5.44 10.86
C ASP A 712 -11.68 -5.42 9.72
N GLU A 713 -12.86 -4.85 9.97
CA GLU A 713 -13.93 -4.76 8.97
C GLU A 713 -13.49 -3.96 7.73
N ILE A 714 -12.67 -2.93 7.91
CA ILE A 714 -12.13 -2.11 6.82
C ILE A 714 -11.02 -2.84 6.07
N ILE A 715 -10.08 -3.49 6.76
CA ILE A 715 -9.05 -4.32 6.15
C ILE A 715 -9.69 -5.47 5.35
N THR A 716 -10.67 -6.15 5.96
CA THR A 716 -11.44 -7.23 5.33
C THR A 716 -12.21 -6.72 4.11
N ALA A 717 -12.84 -5.54 4.18
CA ALA A 717 -13.49 -4.95 3.02
C ALA A 717 -12.49 -4.67 1.89
N ALA A 718 -11.32 -4.09 2.20
CA ALA A 718 -10.28 -3.80 1.23
C ALA A 718 -9.79 -5.10 0.54
N LYS A 719 -9.42 -6.11 1.33
CA LYS A 719 -8.92 -7.40 0.82
C LYS A 719 -9.98 -8.19 0.04
N LYS A 720 -11.24 -8.14 0.45
CA LYS A 720 -12.34 -8.79 -0.28
C LYS A 720 -12.60 -8.12 -1.63
N CYS A 721 -12.48 -6.79 -1.68
CA CYS A 721 -12.69 -6.03 -2.90
C CYS A 721 -11.48 -6.04 -3.84
N ASN A 722 -10.27 -6.11 -3.28
CA ASN A 722 -9.05 -6.34 -4.03
C ASN A 722 -8.07 -7.17 -3.18
N PRO A 723 -7.89 -8.48 -3.47
CA PRO A 723 -6.96 -9.33 -2.73
C PRO A 723 -5.50 -8.84 -2.75
N ALA A 724 -5.12 -8.07 -3.78
CA ALA A 724 -3.80 -7.46 -3.90
C ALA A 724 -3.62 -6.20 -3.03
N ALA A 725 -4.66 -5.75 -2.32
CA ALA A 725 -4.56 -4.60 -1.41
C ALA A 725 -3.52 -4.86 -0.31
N TYR A 726 -2.44 -4.10 -0.33
CA TYR A 726 -1.35 -4.10 0.61
C TYR A 726 -1.67 -3.12 1.75
N ILE A 727 -1.71 -3.63 2.99
CA ILE A 727 -2.14 -2.89 4.17
C ILE A 727 -0.93 -2.36 4.95
N LEU A 728 -0.93 -1.06 5.19
CA LEU A 728 0.17 -0.33 5.82
C LEU A 728 -0.33 0.45 7.05
N ASP A 729 0.39 0.34 8.16
CA ASP A 729 0.20 1.22 9.32
C ASP A 729 0.86 2.58 9.07
N LYS A 730 0.04 3.63 9.08
CA LYS A 730 0.45 5.03 9.16
C LYS A 730 -0.38 5.75 10.24
N THR A 731 -0.66 5.08 11.37
CA THR A 731 -1.54 5.57 12.45
C THR A 731 -1.36 7.08 12.67
N PRO A 732 -2.45 7.88 12.67
CA PRO A 732 -3.86 7.46 12.71
C PRO A 732 -4.43 7.00 11.36
N TYR A 733 -3.63 6.90 10.30
CA TYR A 733 -4.10 6.52 8.97
C TYR A 733 -3.86 5.04 8.66
N LEU A 734 -4.91 4.34 8.21
CA LEU A 734 -4.77 3.07 7.51
C LEU A 734 -4.46 3.36 6.05
N HIS A 735 -3.31 2.91 5.56
CA HIS A 735 -2.93 3.08 4.16
C HIS A 735 -3.18 1.78 3.41
N ILE A 736 -4.09 1.84 2.44
CA ILE A 736 -4.48 0.71 1.59
C ILE A 736 -3.90 0.98 0.22
N ASP A 737 -2.99 0.12 -0.21
CA ASP A 737 -2.25 0.29 -1.44
C ASP A 737 -2.53 -0.87 -2.40
N VAL A 738 -2.71 -0.60 -3.68
CA VAL A 738 -2.73 -1.59 -4.74
C VAL A 738 -1.61 -1.21 -5.70
N GLY A 739 -0.48 -1.89 -5.64
CA GLY A 739 0.66 -1.71 -6.55
C GLY A 739 2.02 -1.38 -5.91
N ASP A 740 2.06 -0.93 -4.65
CA ASP A 740 3.28 -0.42 -3.95
C ASP A 740 4.51 -1.31 -4.09
N ILE A 741 4.30 -2.62 -3.94
CA ILE A 741 5.43 -3.54 -3.80
C ILE A 741 6.26 -3.57 -5.11
N SER A 742 5.66 -3.17 -6.24
CA SER A 742 6.27 -3.23 -7.58
C SER A 742 7.24 -2.08 -7.96
N GLN A 743 7.76 -1.30 -6.99
CA GLN A 743 8.75 -0.22 -7.21
C GLN A 743 8.71 0.37 -8.62
N CYS A 744 7.74 1.23 -8.86
CA CYS A 744 7.71 2.07 -10.03
C CYS A 744 8.81 3.15 -9.88
N LYS A 745 10.06 2.74 -10.13
CA LYS A 745 11.36 3.42 -9.98
C LYS A 745 11.36 4.80 -9.29
N THR A 746 12.08 4.89 -8.17
CA THR A 746 12.81 6.11 -7.76
C THR A 746 14.29 5.91 -8.06
N ALA A 747 14.92 6.81 -8.83
CA ALA A 747 16.36 6.99 -8.77
C ALA A 747 16.68 7.78 -7.50
N GLU A 748 17.70 7.34 -6.75
CA GLU A 748 18.26 8.08 -5.60
C GLU A 748 18.81 9.44 -5.99
#